data_AF-A0AAW1QD60-F1
#
_entry.id   AF-A0AAW1QD60-F1
#
_cell.length_a   1.000
_cell.length_b   1.000
_cell.length_c   1.000
_cell.angle_alpha   90.00
_cell.angle_beta   90.00
_cell.angle_gamma   90.00
#
_symmetry.space_group_name_H-M   'P 1'
#
loop_
_entity.id
_entity.type
_entity.pdbx_description
1 polymer ?
#
loop_
_entity_poly.entity_id
_entity_poly.type
_entity_poly.pdbx_seq_one_letter_code
_entity_poly.pdbx_strand_id
1 'polypeptide(L)'
;MKGTFSGQQSLYQQTVGRQLQQNRRSVTECQGGGSRQPSGIPGQLQGRGRIIMPGQEQAAKGKLLVPGQHPGVKKYEKAGFKPPPPSFRPPPGFMDIGAPKLPDLPADPKAVLDKMRSSSGHWHQLARFLPQLARAGYDTTTIEGETGLHRSEQDIWNVALQVYDSLVKSGEMNESDLAHFNVREGANLLYELRFVPLSTRPASALYMKEKDMNGHEAMILGRALKEHTRRAGEKEGFEYTPQDCLAFKYYRDALETRKPADCQACVESGLVHATSKSAIAKLRSLVAEPEEEQTDGTSKLTLMRLTKEEVQWKLVAVAGSLATATAAAIRSCPVGEEYSVFRIFTESGTAQQAWVTLPRWNVLALADEPCVLTVPELSKFDSIGRAVGFKAADRHKLDGPGLVVMDRVVGEPDAECHYLVEEDGSLKIVPGAAVQDIRKEEYRCWSNPEGQALQQVTKNVWSMGRPFKWNGIDVGGRAAVVKLSDGTLWVHSPLQLDDALKQALAKIGEVRHIVSPNFEHTSFASAWLKAYPKAKGYGCPGLKAKLPDAGYAVELSTSNQPPPEWNGEIEHTFLGYEHNPFTGKPFFNEVVFCYKPEGMFFATDFYWAYPSSGTQTATQFWKFGMDRIYGPFYRSLMIKDQGLFNKTMKRVFGEWNWDKIFPCHGNPIMANGKTVLKEHLKLRRAPSGSFCI
;
A
#
# COMPACT_ATOMS: atom_id res chain seq x y z
N MET A 1 60.24 -52.87 39.11
CA MET A 1 60.82 -51.51 39.00
C MET A 1 60.23 -50.82 37.78
N LYS A 2 59.68 -49.61 37.94
CA LYS A 2 59.53 -48.48 36.98
C LYS A 2 58.85 -48.80 35.62
N GLY A 3 57.91 -48.04 35.07
CA GLY A 3 57.30 -46.74 35.36
C GLY A 3 56.53 -46.26 34.11
N THR A 4 55.43 -45.52 34.34
CA THR A 4 54.95 -44.31 33.61
C THR A 4 54.89 -44.26 32.07
N PHE A 5 53.68 -44.09 31.49
CA PHE A 5 53.11 -42.84 30.91
C PHE A 5 53.91 -42.27 29.72
N SER A 6 53.37 -41.85 28.58
CA SER A 6 52.09 -41.25 28.19
C SER A 6 52.08 -41.23 26.64
N GLY A 7 50.96 -41.36 25.93
CA GLY A 7 50.00 -40.30 25.69
C GLY A 7 49.59 -40.35 24.20
N GLN A 8 48.31 -40.06 23.92
CA GLN A 8 47.69 -39.95 22.59
C GLN A 8 47.40 -41.25 21.83
N GLN A 9 46.29 -41.91 22.16
CA GLN A 9 45.33 -42.51 21.21
C GLN A 9 44.25 -43.29 21.99
N SER A 10 43.25 -42.60 22.57
CA SER A 10 41.94 -43.17 22.94
C SER A 10 41.05 -42.10 23.56
N LEU A 11 40.38 -41.29 22.74
CA LEU A 11 39.30 -40.40 23.17
C LEU A 11 38.42 -39.98 21.98
N TYR A 12 38.02 -40.97 21.16
CA TYR A 12 37.02 -40.76 20.08
C TYR A 12 35.94 -41.85 20.03
N GLN A 13 35.79 -42.66 21.09
CA GLN A 13 34.76 -43.72 21.16
C GLN A 13 33.99 -43.84 22.50
N GLN A 14 33.87 -42.77 23.30
CA GLN A 14 33.15 -42.87 24.59
C GLN A 14 32.25 -41.68 24.98
N THR A 15 31.58 -41.03 24.02
CA THR A 15 30.57 -39.98 24.35
C THR A 15 29.35 -39.98 23.42
N VAL A 16 28.76 -41.15 23.11
CA VAL A 16 27.45 -41.27 22.42
C VAL A 16 26.50 -42.25 23.16
N GLY A 17 26.69 -42.43 24.48
CA GLY A 17 25.99 -43.47 25.26
C GLY A 17 25.30 -43.06 26.56
N ARG A 18 25.15 -41.76 26.86
CA ARG A 18 24.49 -41.30 28.11
C ARG A 18 23.76 -39.96 27.94
N GLN A 19 22.61 -39.96 27.27
CA GLN A 19 21.54 -38.98 27.54
C GLN A 19 20.17 -39.41 26.96
N LEU A 20 19.87 -40.71 27.06
CA LEU A 20 18.54 -41.27 26.80
C LEU A 20 18.11 -42.11 28.01
N GLN A 21 17.98 -41.47 29.18
CA GLN A 21 17.36 -42.06 30.37
C GLN A 21 17.14 -40.97 31.42
N GLN A 22 16.15 -40.09 31.20
CA GLN A 22 15.46 -39.31 32.25
C GLN A 22 14.35 -38.47 31.59
N ASN A 23 13.24 -39.13 31.25
CA ASN A 23 11.89 -38.54 31.20
C ASN A 23 10.87 -39.67 30.95
N ARG A 24 10.65 -40.48 31.98
CA ARG A 24 9.46 -41.32 32.14
C ARG A 24 9.02 -41.23 33.61
N ARG A 25 7.70 -41.06 33.81
CA ARG A 25 6.92 -40.92 35.05
C ARG A 25 6.84 -39.45 35.50
N SER A 26 5.67 -38.84 35.73
CA SER A 26 4.42 -39.39 36.29
C SER A 26 3.16 -38.68 35.75
N VAL A 27 2.19 -39.49 35.33
CA VAL A 27 0.77 -39.15 35.20
C VAL A 27 0.12 -39.44 36.54
N THR A 28 -0.65 -38.49 37.08
CA THR A 28 -1.67 -38.78 38.10
C THR A 28 -2.85 -37.84 37.93
N GLU A 29 -4.03 -38.43 37.76
CA GLU A 29 -5.35 -37.81 37.81
C GLU A 29 -5.66 -37.30 39.23
N CYS A 30 -6.43 -36.21 39.32
CA CYS A 30 -7.39 -35.97 40.41
C CYS A 30 -8.54 -35.10 39.88
N GLN A 31 -9.75 -35.64 39.95
CA GLN A 31 -11.03 -34.95 39.74
C GLN A 31 -11.34 -34.03 40.93
N GLY A 32 -12.09 -32.95 40.69
CA GLY A 32 -12.71 -32.12 41.73
C GLY A 32 -13.39 -30.88 41.15
N GLY A 33 -14.72 -30.87 41.13
CA GLY A 33 -15.54 -29.81 40.55
C GLY A 33 -15.60 -28.52 41.38
N GLY A 34 -16.10 -27.46 40.74
CA GLY A 34 -16.35 -26.18 41.40
C GLY A 34 -16.71 -25.07 40.41
N SER A 35 -18.00 -24.96 40.11
CA SER A 35 -18.64 -23.89 39.36
C SER A 35 -18.40 -22.51 39.99
N ARG A 36 -18.02 -21.51 39.18
CA ARG A 36 -18.36 -20.08 39.34
C ARG A 36 -18.03 -19.31 38.05
N GLN A 37 -19.06 -18.91 37.31
CA GLN A 37 -19.06 -17.68 36.49
C GLN A 37 -19.30 -16.47 37.42
N PRO A 38 -19.21 -15.18 36.98
CA PRO A 38 -18.91 -14.62 35.65
C PRO A 38 -17.88 -13.46 35.66
N SER A 39 -17.43 -12.99 34.49
CA SER A 39 -17.44 -11.56 34.09
C SER A 39 -16.38 -11.19 33.02
N GLY A 40 -16.83 -10.50 31.97
CA GLY A 40 -16.08 -9.48 31.23
C GLY A 40 -14.86 -9.88 30.40
N ILE A 41 -15.03 -9.99 29.07
CA ILE A 41 -13.92 -9.84 28.12
C ILE A 41 -14.01 -8.44 27.50
N PRO A 42 -13.09 -7.51 27.82
CA PRO A 42 -12.82 -6.35 27.00
C PRO A 42 -11.57 -6.56 26.12
N GLY A 43 -11.71 -6.24 24.83
CA GLY A 43 -10.67 -5.63 24.01
C GLY A 43 -9.48 -6.50 23.56
N GLN A 44 -9.58 -7.03 22.34
CA GLN A 44 -8.40 -7.43 21.57
C GLN A 44 -7.54 -6.19 21.24
N LEU A 45 -6.37 -6.10 21.86
CA LEU A 45 -5.31 -5.14 21.53
C LEU A 45 -4.60 -5.58 20.24
N GLN A 46 -4.79 -4.83 19.15
CA GLN A 46 -4.03 -4.93 17.91
C GLN A 46 -2.73 -4.10 17.98
N GLY A 47 -1.66 -4.65 17.41
CA GLY A 47 -0.55 -3.95 16.74
C GLY A 47 0.17 -2.81 17.47
N ARG A 48 1.12 -3.14 18.36
CA ARG A 48 2.09 -2.15 18.89
C ARG A 48 3.18 -1.85 17.85
N GLY A 49 3.29 -0.60 17.40
CA GLY A 49 4.44 -0.09 16.65
C GLY A 49 5.68 -0.09 17.53
N ARG A 50 6.55 -1.09 17.37
CA ARG A 50 7.82 -1.19 18.09
C ARG A 50 8.99 -0.79 17.20
N ILE A 51 9.96 -0.11 17.80
CA ILE A 51 11.31 0.08 17.24
C ILE A 51 11.90 -1.32 16.96
N ILE A 52 12.25 -1.58 15.70
CA ILE A 52 12.76 -2.89 15.24
C ILE A 52 14.26 -2.98 15.51
N MET A 53 14.69 -4.07 16.16
CA MET A 53 16.11 -4.39 16.38
C MET A 53 16.55 -5.59 15.52
N PRO A 54 17.82 -5.67 15.10
CA PRO A 54 18.37 -6.86 14.44
C PRO A 54 18.31 -8.09 15.36
N GLY A 55 17.81 -9.22 14.87
CA GLY A 55 17.91 -10.53 15.55
C GLY A 55 16.66 -11.07 16.26
N GLN A 56 15.46 -10.49 16.10
CA GLN A 56 14.23 -11.13 16.60
C GLN A 56 13.73 -12.24 15.65
N GLU A 57 13.68 -13.48 16.14
CA GLU A 57 12.89 -14.55 15.50
C GLU A 57 11.38 -14.26 15.63
N GLN A 58 10.69 -14.21 14.49
CA GLN A 58 9.24 -14.09 14.45
C GLN A 58 8.59 -15.47 14.67
N ALA A 59 8.00 -15.69 15.84
CA ALA A 59 7.08 -16.80 16.04
C ALA A 59 5.79 -16.57 15.22
N ALA A 60 5.66 -17.26 14.10
CA ALA A 60 4.50 -17.23 13.24
C ALA A 60 3.29 -17.91 13.90
N LYS A 61 2.48 -17.15 14.65
CA LYS A 61 1.06 -17.46 14.89
C LYS A 61 0.23 -16.17 14.97
N GLY A 62 -0.19 -15.69 13.81
CA GLY A 62 -1.19 -14.64 13.66
C GLY A 62 -1.51 -14.43 12.19
N LYS A 63 -2.76 -14.70 11.78
CA LYS A 63 -3.27 -14.33 10.46
C LYS A 63 -3.14 -12.82 10.30
N LEU A 64 -2.37 -12.35 9.31
CA LEU A 64 -2.23 -10.94 8.98
C LEU A 64 -3.58 -10.39 8.48
N LEU A 65 -4.10 -9.36 9.16
CA LEU A 65 -5.14 -8.48 8.63
C LEU A 65 -4.44 -7.34 7.88
N VAL A 66 -4.76 -7.20 6.60
CA VAL A 66 -4.39 -6.05 5.76
C VAL A 66 -5.39 -4.93 6.06
N PRO A 67 -4.97 -3.68 6.32
CA PRO A 67 -5.89 -2.54 6.42
C PRO A 67 -6.65 -2.35 5.10
N GLY A 68 -7.96 -2.64 5.10
CA GLY A 68 -8.81 -2.54 3.89
C GLY A 68 -10.01 -3.47 3.78
N GLN A 69 -10.42 -4.21 4.82
CA GLN A 69 -11.66 -5.00 4.76
C GLN A 69 -12.57 -4.75 5.98
N HIS A 70 -13.69 -4.06 5.74
CA HIS A 70 -15.00 -4.34 6.34
C HIS A 70 -16.13 -3.79 5.43
N PRO A 71 -17.39 -4.22 5.62
CA PRO A 71 -18.19 -4.88 4.58
C PRO A 71 -18.99 -3.91 3.72
N GLY A 72 -19.11 -4.26 2.43
CA GLY A 72 -19.99 -3.58 1.48
C GLY A 72 -19.23 -2.86 0.37
N VAL A 73 -18.71 -3.62 -0.59
CA VAL A 73 -18.17 -3.03 -1.84
C VAL A 73 -19.35 -2.56 -2.69
N LYS A 74 -19.61 -1.24 -2.69
CA LYS A 74 -20.05 -0.56 -3.91
C LYS A 74 -18.81 -0.43 -4.80
N LYS A 75 -18.87 -1.06 -5.99
CA LYS A 75 -17.88 -0.89 -7.06
C LYS A 75 -17.79 0.60 -7.43
N TYR A 76 -16.59 1.18 -7.35
CA TYR A 76 -16.21 2.33 -8.17
C TYR A 76 -14.94 1.98 -8.95
N GLU A 77 -15.05 2.21 -10.26
CA GLU A 77 -14.10 1.90 -11.31
C GLU A 77 -12.84 2.77 -11.16
N LYS A 78 -11.66 2.13 -11.20
CA LYS A 78 -10.41 2.82 -11.53
C LYS A 78 -10.12 2.62 -13.01
N ALA A 79 -10.08 3.73 -13.73
CA ALA A 79 -9.61 3.83 -15.09
C ALA A 79 -8.16 3.33 -15.22
N GLY A 80 -7.90 2.51 -16.22
CA GLY A 80 -6.77 2.76 -17.12
C GLY A 80 -5.51 1.89 -17.06
N PHE A 81 -5.40 0.85 -16.22
CA PHE A 81 -4.28 -0.10 -16.35
C PHE A 81 -4.73 -1.55 -16.17
N LYS A 82 -4.98 -2.23 -17.30
CA LYS A 82 -5.16 -3.69 -17.34
C LYS A 82 -3.77 -4.32 -17.46
N PRO A 83 -3.30 -5.13 -16.51
CA PRO A 83 -2.18 -6.01 -16.80
C PRO A 83 -2.58 -6.87 -18.01
N PRO A 84 -1.68 -7.12 -18.99
CA PRO A 84 -2.01 -7.99 -20.09
C PRO A 84 -2.44 -9.34 -19.50
N PRO A 85 -3.57 -9.91 -19.97
CA PRO A 85 -3.96 -11.23 -19.53
C PRO A 85 -2.80 -12.19 -19.83
N PRO A 86 -2.53 -13.20 -18.99
CA PRO A 86 -1.58 -14.25 -19.32
C PRO A 86 -1.91 -14.72 -20.74
N SER A 87 -0.95 -14.54 -21.64
CA SER A 87 -1.12 -14.81 -23.06
C SER A 87 -1.51 -16.27 -23.19
N PHE A 88 -2.76 -16.47 -23.59
CA PHE A 88 -3.38 -17.75 -23.89
C PHE A 88 -3.90 -18.56 -22.68
N ARG A 89 -5.20 -18.45 -22.42
CA ARG A 89 -6.00 -19.62 -22.04
C ARG A 89 -6.80 -20.05 -23.27
N PRO A 90 -6.64 -21.29 -23.76
CA PRO A 90 -7.51 -21.78 -24.79
C PRO A 90 -8.98 -21.74 -24.31
N PRO A 91 -9.95 -21.41 -25.18
CA PRO A 91 -11.37 -21.59 -24.88
C PRO A 91 -11.67 -23.00 -24.34
N PRO A 92 -12.68 -23.19 -23.47
CA PRO A 92 -13.18 -24.52 -23.15
C PRO A 92 -13.54 -25.25 -24.46
N GLY A 93 -12.89 -26.38 -24.73
CA GLY A 93 -13.04 -27.11 -25.99
C GLY A 93 -12.11 -26.69 -27.14
N PHE A 94 -11.09 -25.84 -26.91
CA PHE A 94 -10.05 -25.57 -27.92
C PHE A 94 -9.24 -26.83 -28.29
N MET A 95 -9.15 -27.80 -27.38
CA MET A 95 -8.57 -29.13 -27.65
C MET A 95 -9.54 -30.05 -28.42
N ASP A 96 -10.82 -29.67 -28.57
CA ASP A 96 -11.86 -30.47 -29.24
C ASP A 96 -11.95 -30.18 -30.76
N ILE A 97 -11.10 -29.28 -31.29
CA ILE A 97 -11.08 -28.96 -32.73
C ILE A 97 -10.55 -30.18 -33.50
N GLY A 98 -11.48 -31.02 -33.93
CA GLY A 98 -11.23 -32.27 -34.65
C GLY A 98 -10.98 -33.48 -33.75
N ALA A 99 -11.53 -33.51 -32.54
CA ALA A 99 -11.71 -34.76 -31.78
C ALA A 99 -12.89 -35.57 -32.38
N PRO A 100 -12.88 -36.92 -32.33
CA PRO A 100 -14.03 -37.72 -32.72
C PRO A 100 -15.27 -37.25 -31.96
N LYS A 101 -16.41 -37.11 -32.66
CA LYS A 101 -17.67 -36.71 -32.02
C LYS A 101 -17.94 -37.67 -30.86
N LEU A 102 -18.04 -37.15 -29.63
CA LEU A 102 -18.37 -37.95 -28.47
C LEU A 102 -19.69 -38.69 -28.76
N PRO A 103 -19.80 -40.00 -28.43
CA PRO A 103 -21.02 -40.75 -28.68
C PRO A 103 -22.18 -40.08 -27.94
N ASP A 104 -23.40 -40.02 -28.47
CA ASP A 104 -24.51 -39.50 -27.66
C ASP A 104 -24.78 -40.43 -26.47
N LEU A 105 -25.13 -39.85 -25.32
CA LEU A 105 -25.52 -40.64 -24.16
C LEU A 105 -26.80 -41.40 -24.53
N PRO A 106 -26.86 -42.74 -24.34
CA PRO A 106 -28.09 -43.48 -24.54
C PRO A 106 -29.24 -42.89 -23.71
N ALA A 107 -30.48 -43.07 -24.20
CA ALA A 107 -31.67 -42.54 -23.54
C ALA A 107 -31.81 -42.98 -22.06
N ASP A 108 -31.17 -44.09 -21.69
CA ASP A 108 -30.99 -44.53 -20.30
C ASP A 108 -29.50 -44.48 -19.88
N PRO A 109 -29.11 -43.50 -19.04
CA PRO A 109 -27.75 -43.41 -18.48
C PRO A 109 -27.33 -44.63 -17.66
N LYS A 110 -28.28 -45.40 -17.09
CA LYS A 110 -27.96 -46.59 -16.29
C LYS A 110 -27.32 -47.70 -17.11
N ALA A 111 -27.71 -47.85 -18.37
CA ALA A 111 -27.09 -48.81 -19.27
C ALA A 111 -25.58 -48.57 -19.49
N VAL A 112 -25.13 -47.30 -19.42
CA VAL A 112 -23.70 -46.93 -19.50
C VAL A 112 -22.99 -47.24 -18.19
N LEU A 113 -23.61 -46.93 -17.04
CA LEU A 113 -23.07 -47.25 -15.72
C LEU A 113 -22.94 -48.77 -15.53
N ASP A 114 -23.90 -49.56 -16.00
CA ASP A 114 -23.82 -51.03 -15.96
C ASP A 114 -22.67 -51.57 -16.82
N LYS A 115 -22.42 -50.99 -18.01
CA LYS A 115 -21.26 -51.34 -18.85
C LYS A 115 -19.93 -51.00 -18.17
N MET A 116 -19.84 -49.87 -17.48
CA MET A 116 -18.67 -49.50 -16.70
C MET A 116 -18.47 -50.46 -15.51
N ARG A 117 -19.54 -50.79 -14.79
CA ARG A 117 -19.53 -51.75 -13.68
C ARG A 117 -19.07 -53.13 -14.12
N SER A 118 -19.56 -53.61 -15.26
CA SER A 118 -19.17 -54.91 -15.82
C SER A 118 -17.86 -54.87 -16.60
N SER A 119 -17.19 -53.70 -16.70
CA SER A 119 -16.00 -53.47 -17.55
C SER A 119 -16.17 -54.00 -18.99
N SER A 120 -17.36 -53.84 -19.57
CA SER A 120 -17.69 -54.33 -20.91
C SER A 120 -17.23 -53.34 -21.99
N GLY A 121 -15.99 -53.51 -22.44
CA GLY A 121 -15.34 -52.68 -23.46
C GLY A 121 -13.93 -52.25 -23.05
N HIS A 122 -13.20 -51.62 -23.97
CA HIS A 122 -11.88 -51.06 -23.66
C HIS A 122 -12.01 -49.76 -22.86
N TRP A 123 -11.04 -49.46 -21.99
CA TRP A 123 -11.09 -48.28 -21.12
C TRP A 123 -11.32 -46.97 -21.90
N HIS A 124 -10.71 -46.81 -23.07
CA HIS A 124 -10.86 -45.60 -23.90
C HIS A 124 -12.26 -45.48 -24.52
N GLN A 125 -12.97 -46.60 -24.75
CA GLN A 125 -14.36 -46.57 -25.20
C GLN A 125 -15.30 -46.17 -24.06
N LEU A 126 -15.04 -46.67 -22.85
CA LEU A 126 -15.81 -46.34 -21.65
C LEU A 126 -15.56 -44.89 -21.19
N ALA A 127 -14.31 -44.43 -21.23
CA ALA A 127 -13.89 -43.09 -20.84
C ALA A 127 -14.62 -41.97 -21.62
N ARG A 128 -15.01 -42.23 -22.87
CA ARG A 128 -15.77 -41.28 -23.71
C ARG A 128 -17.13 -40.88 -23.13
N PHE A 129 -17.70 -41.71 -22.25
CA PHE A 129 -18.97 -41.42 -21.60
C PHE A 129 -18.82 -40.60 -20.31
N LEU A 130 -17.62 -40.49 -19.72
CA LEU A 130 -17.41 -39.76 -18.46
C LEU A 130 -17.84 -38.28 -18.54
N PRO A 131 -17.49 -37.51 -19.59
CA PRO A 131 -17.94 -36.11 -19.71
C PRO A 131 -19.47 -35.98 -19.87
N GLN A 132 -20.13 -36.99 -20.43
CA GLN A 132 -21.57 -36.98 -20.67
C GLN A 132 -22.35 -37.35 -19.42
N LEU A 133 -21.88 -38.34 -18.66
CA LEU A 133 -22.39 -38.66 -17.34
C LEU A 133 -22.31 -37.45 -16.41
N ALA A 134 -21.20 -36.71 -16.43
CA ALA A 134 -21.05 -35.46 -15.69
C ALA A 134 -22.10 -34.40 -16.09
N ARG A 135 -22.37 -34.23 -17.39
CA ARG A 135 -23.44 -33.32 -17.87
C ARG A 135 -24.85 -33.80 -17.49
N ALA A 136 -25.05 -35.11 -17.36
CA ALA A 136 -26.29 -35.73 -16.91
C ALA A 136 -26.46 -35.72 -15.38
N GLY A 137 -25.55 -35.10 -14.63
CA GLY A 137 -25.64 -34.94 -13.17
C GLY A 137 -24.98 -36.06 -12.35
N TYR A 138 -24.29 -37.01 -12.99
CA TYR A 138 -23.50 -38.03 -12.31
C TYR A 138 -22.09 -37.48 -12.06
N ASP A 139 -21.85 -36.99 -10.86
CA ASP A 139 -20.51 -36.55 -10.45
C ASP A 139 -19.56 -37.75 -10.23
N THR A 140 -18.26 -37.48 -10.07
CA THR A 140 -17.25 -38.54 -9.96
C THR A 140 -17.46 -39.45 -8.75
N THR A 141 -18.08 -38.93 -7.68
CA THR A 141 -18.45 -39.70 -6.48
C THR A 141 -19.63 -40.64 -6.74
N THR A 142 -20.62 -40.17 -7.48
CA THR A 142 -21.79 -40.97 -7.90
C THR A 142 -21.37 -42.08 -8.84
N ILE A 143 -20.49 -41.80 -9.81
CA ILE A 143 -19.94 -42.81 -10.72
C ILE A 143 -19.14 -43.87 -9.94
N GLU A 144 -18.31 -43.47 -8.98
CA GLU A 144 -17.58 -44.41 -8.12
C GLU A 144 -18.54 -45.33 -7.34
N GLY A 145 -19.59 -44.76 -6.73
CA GLY A 145 -20.60 -45.53 -6.00
C GLY A 145 -21.41 -46.50 -6.86
N GLU A 146 -21.71 -46.12 -8.11
CA GLU A 146 -22.51 -46.93 -9.03
C GLU A 146 -21.67 -47.97 -9.79
N THR A 147 -20.40 -47.70 -10.08
CA THR A 147 -19.59 -48.54 -11.00
C THR A 147 -18.40 -49.22 -10.33
N GLY A 148 -17.96 -48.74 -9.17
CA GLY A 148 -16.70 -49.16 -8.54
C GLY A 148 -15.45 -48.56 -9.20
N LEU A 149 -15.60 -47.72 -10.22
CA LEU A 149 -14.48 -47.03 -10.87
C LEU A 149 -14.01 -45.88 -9.97
N HIS A 150 -12.86 -46.05 -9.32
CA HIS A 150 -12.32 -45.05 -8.39
C HIS A 150 -12.13 -43.69 -9.05
N ARG A 151 -12.34 -42.60 -8.29
CA ARG A 151 -12.21 -41.22 -8.80
C ARG A 151 -10.84 -40.94 -9.42
N SER A 152 -9.77 -41.46 -8.83
CA SER A 152 -8.42 -41.34 -9.39
C SER A 152 -8.28 -42.04 -10.74
N GLU A 153 -8.96 -43.16 -10.94
CA GLU A 153 -8.96 -43.89 -12.21
C GLU A 153 -9.80 -43.18 -13.27
N GLN A 154 -10.94 -42.59 -12.88
CA GLN A 154 -11.75 -41.74 -13.76
C GLN A 154 -10.94 -40.55 -14.32
N ASP A 155 -10.16 -39.89 -13.46
CA ASP A 155 -9.29 -38.78 -13.86
C ASP A 155 -8.17 -39.23 -14.81
N ILE A 156 -7.54 -40.38 -14.53
CA ILE A 156 -6.54 -40.98 -15.41
C ILE A 156 -7.15 -41.29 -16.78
N TRP A 157 -8.30 -41.94 -16.82
CA TRP A 157 -9.00 -42.29 -18.06
C TRP A 157 -9.34 -41.05 -18.89
N ASN A 158 -9.84 -39.98 -18.26
CA ASN A 158 -10.17 -38.72 -18.95
C ASN A 158 -8.95 -38.09 -19.63
N VAL A 159 -7.79 -38.11 -18.98
CA VAL A 159 -6.55 -37.52 -19.53
C VAL A 159 -5.90 -38.47 -20.54
N ALA A 160 -5.83 -39.76 -20.21
CA ALA A 160 -5.27 -40.79 -21.09
C ALA A 160 -6.07 -40.90 -22.40
N LEU A 161 -7.39 -40.72 -22.36
CA LEU A 161 -8.24 -40.72 -23.55
C LEU A 161 -7.82 -39.64 -24.55
N GLN A 162 -7.47 -38.44 -24.08
CA GLN A 162 -6.98 -37.37 -24.95
C GLN A 162 -5.64 -37.72 -25.59
N VAL A 163 -4.79 -38.46 -24.87
CA VAL A 163 -3.53 -38.98 -25.42
C VAL A 163 -3.84 -40.05 -26.47
N TYR A 164 -4.69 -41.03 -26.15
CA TYR A 164 -5.11 -42.10 -27.06
C TYR A 164 -5.71 -41.54 -28.36
N ASP A 165 -6.65 -40.60 -28.27
CA ASP A 165 -7.25 -39.97 -29.45
C ASP A 165 -6.20 -39.19 -30.28
N SER A 166 -5.17 -38.60 -29.63
CA SER A 166 -4.06 -37.97 -30.36
C SER A 166 -3.17 -38.98 -31.10
N LEU A 167 -3.01 -40.19 -30.57
CA LEU A 167 -2.30 -41.29 -31.24
C LEU A 167 -3.10 -41.76 -32.46
N VAL A 168 -4.40 -42.01 -32.29
CA VAL A 168 -5.30 -42.39 -33.40
C VAL A 168 -5.28 -41.33 -34.51
N LYS A 169 -5.37 -40.05 -34.15
CA LYS A 169 -5.39 -38.94 -35.11
C LYS A 169 -4.07 -38.74 -35.86
N SER A 170 -2.93 -39.12 -35.26
CA SER A 170 -1.63 -39.00 -35.92
C SER A 170 -1.51 -39.84 -37.18
N GLY A 171 -2.19 -41.00 -37.22
CA GLY A 171 -2.05 -41.99 -38.30
C GLY A 171 -0.71 -42.73 -38.31
N GLU A 172 0.17 -42.48 -37.35
CA GLU A 172 1.53 -43.07 -37.28
C GLU A 172 1.54 -44.45 -36.62
N MET A 173 0.45 -44.86 -35.96
CA MET A 173 0.31 -46.15 -35.28
C MET A 173 -0.79 -46.97 -35.95
N ASN A 174 -0.50 -48.24 -36.26
CA ASN A 174 -1.51 -49.15 -36.83
C ASN A 174 -2.45 -49.71 -35.75
N GLU A 175 -3.50 -50.44 -36.15
CA GLU A 175 -4.48 -51.01 -35.21
C GLU A 175 -3.84 -51.99 -34.20
N SER A 176 -2.79 -52.71 -34.59
CA SER A 176 -2.05 -53.62 -33.70
C SER A 176 -1.20 -52.86 -32.68
N ASP A 177 -0.67 -51.68 -33.03
CA ASP A 177 0.06 -50.81 -32.12
C ASP A 177 -0.86 -50.20 -31.06
N LEU A 178 -2.05 -49.76 -31.47
CA LEU A 178 -3.07 -49.23 -30.56
C LEU A 178 -3.65 -50.32 -29.65
N ALA A 179 -3.80 -51.55 -30.17
CA ALA A 179 -4.32 -52.68 -29.40
C ALA A 179 -3.48 -53.01 -28.15
N HIS A 180 -2.18 -52.72 -28.16
CA HIS A 180 -1.31 -52.88 -26.98
C HIS A 180 -1.81 -52.06 -25.78
N PHE A 181 -2.39 -50.88 -26.02
CA PHE A 181 -2.89 -49.99 -24.96
C PHE A 181 -4.36 -50.22 -24.59
N ASN A 182 -5.04 -51.22 -25.19
CA ASN A 182 -6.45 -51.48 -24.91
C ASN A 182 -6.69 -52.17 -23.56
N VAL A 183 -5.65 -52.72 -22.94
CA VAL A 183 -5.68 -53.22 -21.55
C VAL A 183 -5.95 -52.08 -20.58
N ARG A 184 -6.55 -52.39 -19.42
CA ARG A 184 -6.98 -51.36 -18.45
C ARG A 184 -5.80 -50.52 -17.94
N GLU A 185 -4.65 -51.16 -17.75
CA GLU A 185 -3.38 -50.54 -17.36
C GLU A 185 -2.78 -49.64 -18.46
N GLY A 186 -3.21 -49.81 -19.72
CA GLY A 186 -2.78 -48.98 -20.84
C GLY A 186 -3.16 -47.50 -20.64
N ALA A 187 -4.22 -47.22 -19.89
CA ALA A 187 -4.57 -45.86 -19.47
C ALA A 187 -3.45 -45.22 -18.61
N ASN A 188 -2.85 -45.98 -17.69
CA ASN A 188 -1.77 -45.49 -16.83
C ASN A 188 -0.51 -45.20 -17.64
N LEU A 189 -0.20 -46.05 -18.62
CA LEU A 189 0.93 -45.85 -19.53
C LEU A 189 0.76 -44.55 -20.34
N LEU A 190 -0.38 -44.39 -21.01
CA LEU A 190 -0.62 -43.21 -21.84
C LEU A 190 -0.80 -41.92 -21.03
N TYR A 191 -1.27 -42.02 -19.78
CA TYR A 191 -1.38 -40.88 -18.87
C TYR A 191 -0.03 -40.18 -18.62
N GLU A 192 1.09 -40.90 -18.64
CA GLU A 192 2.41 -40.31 -18.44
C GLU A 192 2.89 -39.47 -19.63
N LEU A 193 2.27 -39.63 -20.81
CA LEU A 193 2.53 -38.82 -21.99
C LEU A 193 1.71 -37.52 -22.05
N ARG A 194 0.89 -37.20 -21.02
CA ARG A 194 0.01 -36.02 -21.02
C ARG A 194 0.74 -34.68 -21.23
N PHE A 195 2.01 -34.59 -20.82
CA PHE A 195 2.84 -33.40 -20.97
C PHE A 195 3.73 -33.41 -22.22
N VAL A 196 3.70 -34.49 -23.00
CA VAL A 196 4.51 -34.66 -24.21
C VAL A 196 3.82 -33.96 -25.39
N PRO A 197 4.57 -33.21 -26.23
CA PRO A 197 4.04 -32.58 -27.44
C PRO A 197 3.37 -33.58 -28.39
N LEU A 198 2.32 -33.15 -29.09
CA LEU A 198 1.51 -34.00 -29.98
C LEU A 198 2.36 -34.74 -31.03
N SER A 199 3.38 -34.06 -31.60
CA SER A 199 4.29 -34.60 -32.61
C SER A 199 5.18 -35.75 -32.12
N THR A 200 5.35 -35.91 -30.80
CA THR A 200 6.28 -36.89 -30.21
C THR A 200 5.55 -38.01 -29.48
N ARG A 201 4.23 -37.89 -29.28
CA ARG A 201 3.41 -38.91 -28.62
C ARG A 201 3.43 -40.27 -29.36
N PRO A 202 3.29 -40.34 -30.71
CA PRO A 202 3.34 -41.62 -31.42
C PRO A 202 4.67 -42.34 -31.25
N ALA A 203 5.79 -41.65 -31.49
CA ALA A 203 7.12 -42.20 -31.29
C ALA A 203 7.35 -42.67 -29.83
N SER A 204 6.83 -41.92 -28.85
CA SER A 204 6.94 -42.28 -27.43
C SER A 204 6.11 -43.52 -27.08
N ALA A 205 4.87 -43.61 -27.58
CA ALA A 205 4.00 -44.77 -27.36
C ALA A 205 4.54 -46.04 -28.06
N LEU A 206 5.04 -45.91 -29.28
CA LEU A 206 5.71 -47.01 -29.99
C LEU A 206 6.94 -47.51 -29.21
N TYR A 207 7.74 -46.59 -28.67
CA TYR A 207 8.89 -46.96 -27.86
C TYR A 207 8.51 -47.65 -26.54
N MET A 208 7.42 -47.21 -25.89
CA MET A 208 6.88 -47.88 -24.71
C MET A 208 6.43 -49.31 -25.01
N LYS A 209 5.78 -49.53 -26.16
CA LYS A 209 5.40 -50.86 -26.65
C LYS A 209 6.62 -51.72 -26.96
N GLU A 210 7.60 -51.17 -27.68
CA GLU A 210 8.83 -51.89 -28.07
C GLU A 210 9.61 -52.41 -26.86
N LYS A 211 9.65 -51.62 -25.78
CA LYS A 211 10.33 -51.99 -24.52
C LYS A 211 9.43 -52.69 -23.51
N ASP A 212 8.16 -52.93 -23.84
CA ASP A 212 7.14 -53.51 -22.94
C ASP A 212 7.14 -52.84 -21.55
N MET A 213 7.12 -51.50 -21.55
CA MET A 213 7.33 -50.71 -20.33
C MET A 213 6.20 -50.88 -19.32
N ASN A 214 6.57 -51.00 -18.05
CA ASN A 214 5.61 -50.91 -16.94
C ASN A 214 5.29 -49.43 -16.59
N GLY A 215 4.31 -49.22 -15.70
CA GLY A 215 3.87 -47.88 -15.30
C GLY A 215 4.97 -46.99 -14.70
N HIS A 216 5.95 -47.57 -14.00
CA HIS A 216 7.06 -46.80 -13.42
C HIS A 216 8.06 -46.35 -14.50
N GLU A 217 8.37 -47.22 -15.47
CA GLU A 217 9.24 -46.90 -16.61
C GLU A 217 8.59 -45.84 -17.52
N ALA A 218 7.29 -45.98 -17.78
CA ALA A 218 6.48 -44.98 -18.48
C ALA A 218 6.54 -43.59 -17.80
N MET A 219 6.45 -43.57 -16.47
CA MET A 219 6.56 -42.33 -15.68
C MET A 219 7.96 -41.71 -15.81
N ILE A 220 9.03 -42.53 -15.76
CA ILE A 220 10.40 -42.05 -15.96
C ILE A 220 10.56 -41.45 -17.35
N LEU A 221 10.08 -42.14 -18.40
CA LEU A 221 10.14 -41.65 -19.78
C LEU A 221 9.37 -40.34 -19.95
N GLY A 222 8.13 -40.26 -19.46
CA GLY A 222 7.31 -39.04 -19.53
C GLY A 222 7.97 -37.85 -18.84
N ARG A 223 8.63 -38.08 -17.68
CA ARG A 223 9.42 -37.04 -17.00
C ARG A 223 10.66 -36.65 -17.79
N ALA A 224 11.39 -37.61 -18.34
CA ALA A 224 12.58 -37.35 -19.14
C ALA A 224 12.27 -36.48 -20.37
N LEU A 225 11.21 -36.83 -21.11
CA LEU A 225 10.69 -36.04 -22.24
C LEU A 225 10.30 -34.62 -21.83
N LYS A 226 9.60 -34.47 -20.69
CA LYS A 226 9.21 -33.16 -20.16
C LYS A 226 10.43 -32.33 -19.76
N GLU A 227 11.41 -32.92 -19.07
CA GLU A 227 12.59 -32.21 -18.61
C GLU A 227 13.51 -31.76 -19.76
N HIS A 228 13.65 -32.57 -20.81
CA HIS A 228 14.45 -32.21 -21.99
C HIS A 228 13.93 -30.93 -22.69
N THR A 229 12.61 -30.74 -22.74
CA THR A 229 12.03 -29.49 -23.28
C THR A 229 12.35 -28.26 -22.43
N ARG A 230 12.55 -28.41 -21.11
CA ARG A 230 12.75 -27.29 -20.18
C ARG A 230 14.22 -26.88 -20.00
N ARG A 231 15.16 -27.76 -20.35
CA ARG A 231 16.61 -27.56 -20.12
C ARG A 231 17.33 -27.18 -21.42
N ALA A 232 17.19 -25.92 -21.83
CA ALA A 232 17.96 -25.36 -22.93
C ALA A 232 19.46 -25.27 -22.56
N GLY A 233 20.37 -25.62 -23.48
CA GLY A 233 21.82 -25.58 -23.28
C GLY A 233 22.44 -26.88 -22.74
N GLU A 234 21.84 -27.51 -21.73
CA GLU A 234 22.40 -28.75 -21.12
C GLU A 234 22.25 -30.01 -22.00
N LYS A 235 21.35 -29.96 -22.99
CA LYS A 235 20.95 -31.10 -23.83
C LYS A 235 21.72 -31.25 -25.15
N GLU A 236 22.80 -30.50 -25.32
CA GLU A 236 23.63 -30.57 -26.53
C GLU A 236 24.07 -32.01 -26.78
N GLY A 237 23.93 -32.49 -28.01
CA GLY A 237 24.24 -33.88 -28.37
C GLY A 237 23.17 -34.93 -28.04
N PHE A 238 22.02 -34.55 -27.48
CA PHE A 238 20.88 -35.45 -27.27
C PHE A 238 19.67 -34.98 -28.07
N GLU A 239 19.21 -35.79 -29.03
CA GLU A 239 18.06 -35.44 -29.88
C GLU A 239 16.74 -35.50 -29.11
N TYR A 240 15.70 -34.83 -29.62
CA TYR A 240 14.36 -34.89 -29.01
C TYR A 240 13.58 -36.14 -29.45
N THR A 241 14.15 -37.31 -29.16
CA THR A 241 13.52 -38.62 -29.33
C THR A 241 13.29 -39.25 -27.94
N PRO A 242 12.31 -40.16 -27.76
CA PRO A 242 12.07 -40.78 -26.45
C PRO A 242 13.31 -41.55 -25.94
N GLN A 243 14.06 -42.17 -26.85
CA GLN A 243 15.35 -42.83 -26.62
C GLN A 243 16.40 -41.87 -26.04
N ASP A 244 16.69 -40.78 -26.76
CA ASP A 244 17.75 -39.85 -26.38
C ASP A 244 17.35 -38.98 -25.18
N CYS A 245 16.07 -38.68 -24.99
CA CYS A 245 15.59 -37.99 -23.78
C CYS A 245 15.83 -38.83 -22.53
N LEU A 246 15.58 -40.13 -22.61
CA LEU A 246 15.85 -41.06 -21.50
C LEU A 246 17.36 -41.23 -21.27
N ALA A 247 18.14 -41.34 -22.34
CA ALA A 247 19.61 -41.33 -22.27
C ALA A 247 20.16 -40.06 -21.61
N PHE A 248 19.58 -38.89 -21.93
CA PHE A 248 19.96 -37.61 -21.33
C PHE A 248 19.66 -37.56 -19.82
N LYS A 249 18.56 -38.17 -19.38
CA LYS A 249 18.27 -38.33 -17.94
C LYS A 249 19.39 -39.11 -17.25
N TYR A 250 19.77 -40.26 -17.80
CA TYR A 250 20.82 -41.09 -17.22
C TYR A 250 22.21 -40.45 -17.28
N TYR A 251 22.50 -39.68 -18.33
CA TYR A 251 23.71 -38.86 -18.43
C TYR A 251 23.80 -37.85 -17.28
N ARG A 252 22.69 -37.17 -16.95
CA ARG A 252 22.64 -36.25 -15.80
C ARG A 252 22.83 -36.95 -14.47
N ASP A 253 22.17 -38.09 -14.27
CA ASP A 253 22.33 -38.86 -13.03
C ASP A 253 23.78 -39.31 -12.84
N ALA A 254 24.47 -39.66 -13.94
CA ALA A 254 25.90 -39.98 -13.92
C ALA A 254 26.77 -38.79 -13.49
N LEU A 255 26.47 -37.57 -13.98
CA LEU A 255 27.19 -36.33 -13.60
C LEU A 255 27.00 -35.95 -12.12
N GLU A 256 25.82 -36.20 -11.56
CA GLU A 256 25.51 -35.87 -10.16
C GLU A 256 26.10 -36.89 -9.18
N THR A 257 26.51 -38.05 -9.68
CA THR A 257 27.00 -39.16 -8.88
C THR A 257 28.49 -39.03 -8.58
N ARG A 258 28.87 -39.22 -7.30
CA ARG A 258 30.28 -39.14 -6.85
C ARG A 258 31.02 -40.49 -6.85
N LYS A 259 30.28 -41.60 -6.91
CA LYS A 259 30.85 -42.95 -6.86
C LYS A 259 31.04 -43.49 -8.29
N PRO A 260 32.25 -43.94 -8.66
CA PRO A 260 32.51 -44.44 -10.01
C PRO A 260 31.58 -45.58 -10.45
N ALA A 261 31.29 -46.53 -9.56
CA ALA A 261 30.40 -47.65 -9.85
C ALA A 261 28.95 -47.22 -10.18
N ASP A 262 28.41 -46.27 -9.42
CA ASP A 262 27.06 -45.74 -9.63
C ASP A 262 27.01 -44.88 -10.92
N CYS A 263 28.09 -44.15 -11.23
CA CYS A 263 28.24 -43.43 -12.51
C CYS A 263 28.23 -44.39 -13.70
N GLN A 264 29.00 -45.48 -13.61
CA GLN A 264 29.04 -46.52 -14.63
C GLN A 264 27.66 -47.17 -14.83
N ALA A 265 26.95 -47.52 -13.76
CA ALA A 265 25.60 -48.07 -13.85
C ALA A 265 24.60 -47.11 -14.53
N CYS A 266 24.71 -45.81 -14.27
CA CYS A 266 23.91 -44.79 -14.96
C CYS A 266 24.26 -44.72 -16.45
N VAL A 267 25.55 -44.74 -16.80
CA VAL A 267 26.01 -44.71 -18.19
C VAL A 267 25.55 -45.95 -18.96
N GLU A 268 25.68 -47.14 -18.37
CA GLU A 268 25.17 -48.40 -18.95
C GLU A 268 23.66 -48.31 -19.19
N SER A 269 22.90 -47.81 -18.20
CA SER A 269 21.45 -47.59 -18.35
C SER A 269 21.13 -46.59 -19.48
N GLY A 270 21.91 -45.51 -19.61
CA GLY A 270 21.75 -44.55 -20.69
C GLY A 270 22.05 -45.14 -22.07
N LEU A 271 23.08 -45.98 -22.18
CA LEU A 271 23.51 -46.61 -23.43
C LEU A 271 22.50 -47.64 -23.96
N VAL A 272 21.72 -48.28 -23.08
CA VAL A 272 20.62 -49.18 -23.48
C VAL A 272 19.55 -48.44 -24.30
N HIS A 273 19.41 -47.13 -24.07
CA HIS A 273 18.37 -46.31 -24.70
C HIS A 273 18.90 -45.41 -25.81
N ALA A 274 20.13 -44.89 -25.71
CA ALA A 274 20.67 -43.89 -26.64
C ALA A 274 20.71 -44.36 -28.10
N THR A 275 20.28 -43.50 -29.02
CA THR A 275 20.25 -43.78 -30.46
C THR A 275 21.17 -42.88 -31.26
N SER A 276 21.29 -41.59 -30.89
CA SER A 276 22.19 -40.69 -31.61
C SER A 276 23.66 -40.98 -31.30
N LYS A 277 24.51 -40.84 -32.32
CA LYS A 277 25.96 -41.02 -32.17
C LYS A 277 26.55 -40.04 -31.16
N SER A 278 26.01 -38.82 -31.09
CA SER A 278 26.42 -37.80 -30.13
C SER A 278 26.04 -38.16 -28.69
N ALA A 279 24.84 -38.71 -28.46
CA ALA A 279 24.42 -39.14 -27.12
C ALA A 279 25.29 -40.29 -26.62
N ILE A 280 25.55 -41.29 -27.49
CA ILE A 280 26.42 -42.43 -27.18
C ILE A 280 27.84 -41.96 -26.85
N ALA A 281 28.39 -41.03 -27.63
CA ALA A 281 29.72 -40.47 -27.39
C ALA A 281 29.81 -39.76 -26.03
N LYS A 282 28.81 -38.92 -25.70
CA LYS A 282 28.75 -38.20 -24.41
C LYS A 282 28.60 -39.13 -23.22
N LEU A 283 27.82 -40.21 -23.34
CA LEU A 283 27.70 -41.20 -22.27
C LEU A 283 29.02 -41.94 -22.05
N ARG A 284 29.69 -42.37 -23.12
CA ARG A 284 30.98 -43.07 -23.03
C ARG A 284 32.09 -42.19 -22.47
N SER A 285 32.09 -40.89 -22.77
CA SER A 285 33.12 -39.97 -22.27
C SER A 285 33.09 -39.78 -20.75
N LEU A 286 32.01 -40.14 -20.06
CA LEU A 286 31.93 -40.07 -18.59
C LEU A 286 32.68 -41.21 -17.87
N VAL A 287 32.95 -42.31 -18.58
CA VAL A 287 33.61 -43.51 -18.03
C VAL A 287 34.92 -43.82 -18.74
N ALA A 288 35.20 -43.15 -19.86
CA ALA A 288 36.51 -43.22 -20.51
C ALA A 288 37.60 -42.77 -19.54
N GLU A 289 38.70 -43.54 -19.47
CA GLU A 289 39.91 -43.08 -18.80
C GLU A 289 40.37 -41.78 -19.49
N PRO A 290 40.76 -40.75 -18.72
CA PRO A 290 41.18 -39.50 -19.32
C PRO A 290 42.40 -39.76 -20.20
N GLU A 291 42.26 -39.62 -21.52
CA GLU A 291 43.41 -39.33 -22.36
C GLU A 291 43.97 -37.99 -21.87
N GLU A 292 45.27 -37.95 -21.58
CA GLU A 292 45.97 -36.76 -21.08
C GLU A 292 45.99 -35.64 -22.14
N GLU A 293 44.85 -34.99 -22.38
CA GLU A 293 44.84 -33.67 -23.00
C GLU A 293 45.25 -32.64 -21.94
N GLN A 294 46.48 -32.15 -22.08
CA GLN A 294 47.00 -30.97 -21.38
C GLN A 294 46.15 -29.75 -21.73
N THR A 295 45.09 -29.50 -20.97
CA THR A 295 44.45 -28.19 -20.93
C THR A 295 45.09 -27.39 -19.81
N ASP A 296 45.82 -26.33 -20.17
CA ASP A 296 46.33 -25.32 -19.25
C ASP A 296 45.22 -24.89 -18.28
N GLY A 297 45.49 -25.00 -16.98
CA GLY A 297 44.51 -24.83 -15.92
C GLY A 297 43.89 -23.43 -15.92
N THR A 298 42.69 -23.30 -16.49
CA THR A 298 41.85 -22.12 -16.27
C THR A 298 41.41 -22.09 -14.81
N SER A 299 41.83 -21.04 -14.07
CA SER A 299 41.42 -20.80 -12.68
C SER A 299 39.90 -20.89 -12.52
N LYS A 300 39.43 -21.70 -11.56
CA LYS A 300 38.00 -21.81 -11.25
C LYS A 300 37.48 -20.49 -10.68
N LEU A 301 36.60 -19.82 -11.41
CA LEU A 301 35.85 -18.67 -10.90
C LEU A 301 34.90 -19.13 -9.79
N THR A 302 35.01 -18.52 -8.61
CA THR A 302 34.03 -18.71 -7.53
C THR A 302 32.76 -17.94 -7.88
N LEU A 303 31.77 -18.64 -8.40
CA LEU A 303 30.44 -18.08 -8.66
C LEU A 303 29.62 -18.14 -7.37
N MET A 304 29.26 -16.96 -6.84
CA MET A 304 28.31 -16.83 -5.74
C MET A 304 26.91 -16.55 -6.30
N ARG A 305 25.93 -17.36 -5.92
CA ARG A 305 24.52 -17.08 -6.21
C ARG A 305 23.92 -16.32 -5.04
N LEU A 306 23.73 -15.03 -5.21
CA LEU A 306 23.05 -14.20 -4.22
C LEU A 306 21.55 -14.52 -4.21
N THR A 307 21.01 -14.76 -3.03
CA THR A 307 19.58 -14.86 -2.78
C THR A 307 18.93 -13.48 -2.88
N LYS A 308 17.59 -13.46 -3.04
CA LYS A 308 16.83 -12.21 -3.12
C LYS A 308 16.92 -11.43 -1.81
N GLU A 309 17.10 -12.12 -0.69
CA GLU A 309 17.25 -11.58 0.65
C GLU A 309 18.64 -10.95 0.84
N GLU A 310 19.70 -11.58 0.33
CA GLU A 310 21.07 -11.05 0.40
C GLU A 310 21.27 -9.76 -0.43
N VAL A 311 20.47 -9.56 -1.48
CA VAL A 311 20.46 -8.30 -2.27
C VAL A 311 19.42 -7.29 -1.78
N GLN A 312 18.72 -7.59 -0.68
CA GLN A 312 17.71 -6.72 -0.08
C GLN A 312 18.26 -5.95 1.10
N TRP A 313 18.98 -4.87 0.77
CA TRP A 313 19.41 -3.84 1.70
C TRP A 313 18.87 -2.48 1.24
N LYS A 314 18.90 -1.48 2.13
CA LYS A 314 18.62 -0.08 1.83
C LYS A 314 19.76 0.77 2.36
N LEU A 315 20.27 1.67 1.52
CA LEU A 315 21.24 2.69 1.95
C LEU A 315 20.53 3.82 2.68
N VAL A 316 21.05 4.24 3.83
CA VAL A 316 20.46 5.32 4.63
C VAL A 316 21.53 6.29 5.10
N ALA A 317 21.28 7.59 4.94
CA ALA A 317 22.20 8.64 5.36
C ALA A 317 22.23 8.80 6.90
N VAL A 318 23.42 9.01 7.45
CA VAL A 318 23.64 9.25 8.88
C VAL A 318 23.64 10.76 9.16
N ALA A 319 22.64 11.24 9.90
CA ALA A 319 22.45 12.66 10.22
C ALA A 319 23.35 13.18 11.35
N GLY A 320 24.06 12.30 12.04
CA GLY A 320 24.92 12.62 13.18
C GLY A 320 24.56 11.81 14.43
N SER A 321 25.08 12.25 15.58
CA SER A 321 24.76 11.64 16.88
C SER A 321 23.51 12.28 17.48
N LEU A 322 22.61 11.50 18.07
CA LEU A 322 21.39 12.01 18.71
C LEU A 322 21.67 13.10 19.76
N ALA A 323 22.84 13.06 20.42
CA ALA A 323 23.22 14.05 21.43
C ALA A 323 23.64 15.42 20.86
N THR A 324 24.11 15.47 19.61
CA THR A 324 24.75 16.67 19.04
C THR A 324 24.20 17.08 17.68
N ALA A 325 23.38 16.23 17.05
CA ALA A 325 22.74 16.55 15.78
C ALA A 325 21.80 17.74 15.93
N THR A 326 21.70 18.53 14.87
CA THR A 326 20.76 19.66 14.79
C THR A 326 19.61 19.30 13.85
N ALA A 327 18.47 19.96 14.03
CA ALA A 327 17.35 19.75 13.10
C ALA A 327 17.70 20.18 11.67
N ALA A 328 18.61 21.14 11.50
CA ALA A 328 19.14 21.53 10.19
C ALA A 328 19.90 20.38 9.52
N ALA A 329 20.79 19.69 10.24
CA ALA A 329 21.54 18.55 9.72
C ALA A 329 20.63 17.38 9.28
N ILE A 330 19.57 17.12 10.05
CA ILE A 330 18.56 16.10 9.71
C ILE A 330 17.81 16.47 8.43
N ARG A 331 17.38 17.73 8.32
CA ARG A 331 16.67 18.23 7.13
C ARG A 331 17.55 18.24 5.88
N SER A 332 18.85 18.46 6.02
CA SER A 332 19.79 18.47 4.90
C SER A 332 20.33 17.10 4.51
N CYS A 333 19.96 16.01 5.19
CA CYS A 333 20.46 14.68 4.83
C CYS A 333 20.02 14.30 3.40
N PRO A 334 20.93 13.80 2.55
CA PRO A 334 20.57 13.33 1.23
C PRO A 334 19.78 12.00 1.33
N VAL A 335 18.91 11.78 0.34
CA VAL A 335 18.27 10.47 0.13
C VAL A 335 19.13 9.71 -0.88
N GLY A 336 19.54 8.49 -0.53
CA GLY A 336 20.34 7.66 -1.43
C GLY A 336 19.50 7.18 -2.61
N GLU A 337 19.91 7.51 -3.84
CA GLU A 337 19.32 6.93 -5.04
C GLU A 337 20.09 5.65 -5.44
N GLU A 338 19.37 4.53 -5.49
CA GLU A 338 19.92 3.23 -5.87
C GLU A 338 19.53 2.89 -7.30
N TYR A 339 20.50 2.56 -8.15
CA TYR A 339 20.26 2.14 -9.53
C TYR A 339 20.82 0.74 -9.77
N SER A 340 20.16 -0.02 -10.65
CA SER A 340 20.46 -1.41 -11.03
C SER A 340 20.04 -2.51 -10.05
N VAL A 341 20.14 -3.76 -10.52
CA VAL A 341 19.89 -4.99 -9.75
C VAL A 341 20.85 -5.13 -8.56
N PHE A 342 22.04 -4.53 -8.64
CA PHE A 342 23.04 -4.54 -7.57
C PHE A 342 22.94 -3.32 -6.64
N ARG A 343 21.92 -2.46 -6.83
CA ARG A 343 21.68 -1.26 -5.99
C ARG A 343 22.90 -0.37 -5.85
N ILE A 344 23.62 -0.16 -6.95
CA ILE A 344 24.78 0.72 -6.97
C ILE A 344 24.29 2.14 -6.71
N PHE A 345 24.99 2.85 -5.83
CA PHE A 345 24.72 4.23 -5.46
C PHE A 345 25.93 5.10 -5.82
N THR A 346 25.68 6.35 -6.16
CA THR A 346 26.73 7.38 -6.36
C THR A 346 26.37 8.59 -5.51
N GLU A 347 27.32 9.05 -4.71
CA GLU A 347 27.14 10.24 -3.89
C GLU A 347 27.17 11.49 -4.76
N SER A 348 26.07 12.24 -4.77
CA SER A 348 25.98 13.54 -5.44
C SER A 348 26.21 14.66 -4.43
N GLY A 349 27.45 15.13 -4.27
CA GLY A 349 27.76 16.24 -3.37
C GLY A 349 29.26 16.52 -3.17
N THR A 350 29.60 17.69 -2.62
CA THR A 350 30.98 18.09 -2.27
C THR A 350 31.34 17.88 -0.79
N ALA A 351 30.38 17.53 0.06
CA ALA A 351 30.59 17.24 1.48
C ALA A 351 30.61 15.73 1.73
N GLN A 352 31.52 15.24 2.59
CA GLN A 352 31.57 13.83 3.00
C GLN A 352 30.33 13.46 3.82
N GLN A 353 29.36 12.76 3.22
CA GLN A 353 28.21 12.21 3.92
C GLN A 353 28.55 10.81 4.48
N ALA A 354 28.18 10.56 5.73
CA ALA A 354 28.24 9.22 6.31
C ALA A 354 26.98 8.42 5.93
N TRP A 355 27.16 7.14 5.59
CA TRP A 355 26.10 6.23 5.15
C TRP A 355 26.13 4.93 5.95
N VAL A 356 24.97 4.30 6.10
CA VAL A 356 24.83 2.96 6.68
C VAL A 356 23.97 2.08 5.79
N THR A 357 24.37 0.83 5.61
CA THR A 357 23.57 -0.19 4.93
C THR A 357 22.78 -0.98 5.95
N LEU A 358 21.45 -0.99 5.81
CA LEU A 358 20.56 -1.74 6.68
C LEU A 358 19.81 -2.80 5.87
N PRO A 359 19.43 -3.94 6.48
CA PRO A 359 18.52 -4.89 5.85
C PRO A 359 17.24 -4.17 5.42
N ARG A 360 16.64 -4.59 4.30
CA ARG A 360 15.38 -4.02 3.81
C ARG A 360 14.18 -4.54 4.61
N TRP A 361 14.14 -4.22 5.91
CA TRP A 361 12.96 -4.46 6.73
C TRP A 361 11.75 -3.76 6.11
N ASN A 362 10.56 -4.37 6.22
CA ASN A 362 9.35 -3.82 5.61
C ASN A 362 9.08 -2.37 6.02
N VAL A 363 9.35 -2.00 7.28
CA VAL A 363 9.19 -0.62 7.77
C VAL A 363 10.14 0.35 7.07
N LEU A 364 11.38 -0.05 6.82
CA LEU A 364 12.38 0.76 6.14
C LEU A 364 12.13 0.81 4.62
N ALA A 365 11.55 -0.26 4.07
CA ALA A 365 11.12 -0.31 2.67
C ALA A 365 9.95 0.65 2.38
N LEU A 366 9.08 0.87 3.36
CA LEU A 366 7.94 1.79 3.29
C LEU A 366 8.31 3.24 3.62
N ALA A 367 9.47 3.48 4.23
CA ALA A 367 9.92 4.83 4.56
C ALA A 367 10.25 5.64 3.30
N ASP A 368 9.71 6.85 3.23
CA ASP A 368 9.85 7.78 2.11
C ASP A 368 11.24 8.41 2.12
N GLU A 369 11.61 9.09 3.21
CA GLU A 369 12.91 9.74 3.36
C GLU A 369 13.61 9.33 4.67
N PRO A 370 14.11 8.09 4.76
CA PRO A 370 14.74 7.61 5.96
C PRO A 370 16.11 8.27 6.20
N CYS A 371 16.40 8.56 7.46
CA CYS A 371 17.73 8.91 7.94
C CYS A 371 18.03 8.23 9.28
N VAL A 372 19.31 8.18 9.66
CA VAL A 372 19.77 7.51 10.88
C VAL A 372 20.50 8.49 11.80
N LEU A 373 20.22 8.38 13.09
CA LEU A 373 21.02 8.99 14.15
C LEU A 373 21.82 7.90 14.88
N THR A 374 23.10 8.15 15.10
CA THR A 374 23.92 7.29 15.95
C THR A 374 23.67 7.62 17.42
N VAL A 375 23.68 6.58 18.25
CA VAL A 375 23.54 6.72 19.70
C VAL A 375 24.71 5.96 20.33
N PRO A 376 25.72 6.65 20.90
CA PRO A 376 26.89 5.97 21.46
C PRO A 376 26.56 5.02 22.62
N GLU A 377 25.49 5.32 23.36
CA GLU A 377 25.04 4.54 24.51
C GLU A 377 23.52 4.67 24.64
N LEU A 378 22.78 3.64 24.19
CA LEU A 378 21.30 3.67 24.16
C LEU A 378 20.71 3.76 25.58
N SER A 379 21.35 3.14 26.57
CA SER A 379 20.91 3.12 27.97
C SER A 379 20.83 4.51 28.62
N LYS A 380 21.60 5.49 28.11
CA LYS A 380 21.58 6.88 28.59
C LYS A 380 20.37 7.68 28.14
N PHE A 381 19.58 7.17 27.19
CA PHE A 381 18.41 7.85 26.66
C PHE A 381 17.13 7.17 27.13
N ASP A 382 16.61 7.61 28.29
CA ASP A 382 15.34 7.11 28.85
C ASP A 382 14.14 7.25 27.89
N SER A 383 14.20 8.20 26.95
CA SER A 383 13.21 8.34 25.87
C SER A 383 13.19 7.13 24.95
N ILE A 384 14.35 6.57 24.60
CA ILE A 384 14.45 5.34 23.78
C ILE A 384 13.92 4.15 24.58
N GLY A 385 14.34 3.99 25.84
CA GLY A 385 13.87 2.88 26.68
C GLY A 385 12.34 2.86 26.84
N ARG A 386 11.73 4.04 26.99
CA ARG A 386 10.26 4.18 26.99
C ARG A 386 9.65 3.85 25.63
N ALA A 387 10.24 4.34 24.54
CA ALA A 387 9.73 4.12 23.18
C ALA A 387 9.73 2.65 22.73
N VAL A 388 10.74 1.88 23.14
CA VAL A 388 10.82 0.44 22.83
C VAL A 388 9.82 -0.38 23.69
N GLY A 389 9.34 0.18 24.81
CA GLY A 389 8.39 -0.48 25.70
C GLY A 389 8.99 -1.69 26.42
N PHE A 390 10.29 -1.66 26.72
CA PHE A 390 10.96 -2.70 27.50
C PHE A 390 10.53 -2.65 28.96
N LYS A 391 10.29 -3.84 29.54
CA LYS A 391 10.12 -3.98 30.98
C LYS A 391 11.46 -3.69 31.67
N ALA A 392 11.44 -3.30 32.94
CA ALA A 392 12.64 -2.97 33.70
C ALA A 392 13.75 -4.05 33.60
N ALA A 393 13.36 -5.32 33.58
CA ALA A 393 14.28 -6.46 33.44
C ALA A 393 14.99 -6.55 32.07
N ASP A 394 14.42 -6.00 31.00
CA ASP A 394 14.97 -6.05 29.64
C ASP A 394 15.82 -4.82 29.29
N ARG A 395 15.96 -3.84 30.20
CA ARG A 395 16.71 -2.59 29.92
C ARG A 395 18.19 -2.82 29.61
N HIS A 396 18.80 -3.89 30.12
CA HIS A 396 20.18 -4.27 29.81
C HIS A 396 20.43 -4.52 28.31
N LYS A 397 19.38 -4.76 27.52
CA LYS A 397 19.48 -4.90 26.05
C LYS A 397 19.77 -3.56 25.34
N LEU A 398 19.71 -2.45 26.07
CA LEU A 398 20.09 -1.12 25.59
C LEU A 398 21.51 -0.74 26.02
N ASP A 399 22.27 -1.66 26.63
CA ASP A 399 23.65 -1.39 27.00
C ASP A 399 24.52 -1.43 25.73
N GLY A 400 25.13 -0.30 25.40
CA GLY A 400 26.01 -0.12 24.25
C GLY A 400 25.46 0.79 23.13
N PRO A 401 26.23 0.91 22.03
CA PRO A 401 25.88 1.79 20.93
C PRO A 401 24.74 1.23 20.07
N GLY A 402 23.99 2.12 19.45
CA GLY A 402 22.92 1.76 18.53
C GLY A 402 22.59 2.82 17.51
N LEU A 403 21.63 2.51 16.66
CA LEU A 403 21.12 3.36 15.59
C LEU A 403 19.64 3.62 15.82
N VAL A 404 19.23 4.88 15.71
CA VAL A 404 17.82 5.27 15.65
C VAL A 404 17.51 5.63 14.21
N VAL A 405 16.68 4.81 13.56
CA VAL A 405 16.21 5.04 12.21
C VAL A 405 14.89 5.80 12.28
N MET A 406 14.77 6.88 11.52
CA MET A 406 13.54 7.67 11.44
C MET A 406 13.22 8.00 9.99
N ASP A 407 11.93 8.22 9.73
CA ASP A 407 11.46 8.83 8.49
C ASP A 407 11.23 10.31 8.73
N ARG A 408 11.79 11.16 7.86
CA ARG A 408 11.67 12.61 7.98
C ARG A 408 10.31 13.11 7.50
N VAL A 409 9.62 12.33 6.68
CA VAL A 409 8.28 12.67 6.21
C VAL A 409 7.28 12.37 7.33
N VAL A 410 6.89 13.42 8.05
CA VAL A 410 5.97 13.30 9.19
C VAL A 410 4.57 13.81 8.81
N GLY A 411 3.60 12.90 8.85
CA GLY A 411 2.18 13.19 8.68
C GLY A 411 1.52 13.89 9.88
N GLU A 412 0.22 13.66 10.04
CA GLU A 412 -0.46 13.86 11.32
C GLU A 412 0.17 12.94 12.36
N PRO A 413 0.50 13.43 13.57
CA PRO A 413 1.17 12.61 14.56
C PRO A 413 0.20 11.52 15.03
N ASP A 414 0.62 10.27 14.97
CA ASP A 414 -0.11 9.12 15.48
C ASP A 414 0.26 8.94 16.96
N ALA A 415 -0.74 8.85 17.83
CA ALA A 415 -0.54 8.70 19.27
C ALA A 415 0.28 7.45 19.63
N GLU A 416 0.26 6.41 18.77
CA GLU A 416 1.00 5.16 18.95
C GLU A 416 2.44 5.22 18.44
N CYS A 417 2.83 6.29 17.74
CA CYS A 417 4.17 6.49 17.20
C CYS A 417 5.05 7.36 18.10
N HIS A 418 6.35 7.36 17.83
CA HIS A 418 7.32 8.26 18.47
C HIS A 418 7.91 9.18 17.41
N TYR A 419 8.19 10.42 17.81
CA TYR A 419 8.67 11.47 16.94
C TYR A 419 9.88 12.15 17.56
N LEU A 420 10.74 12.66 16.70
CA LEU A 420 11.85 13.51 17.10
C LEU A 420 11.40 14.97 17.04
N VAL A 421 11.51 15.68 18.16
CA VAL A 421 11.14 17.10 18.30
C VAL A 421 12.36 17.88 18.78
N GLU A 422 12.52 19.09 18.25
CA GLU A 422 13.53 20.04 18.70
C GLU A 422 12.93 20.93 19.81
N GLU A 423 13.47 20.84 21.01
CA GLU A 423 13.10 21.68 22.17
C GLU A 423 14.36 22.30 22.77
N ASP A 424 14.37 23.63 22.91
CA ASP A 424 15.50 24.39 23.48
C ASP A 424 16.86 24.11 22.80
N GLY A 425 16.84 23.85 21.49
CA GLY A 425 18.03 23.51 20.70
C GLY A 425 18.55 22.08 20.90
N SER A 426 17.79 21.23 21.60
CA SER A 426 18.10 19.80 21.81
C SER A 426 17.04 18.91 21.15
N LEU A 427 17.49 17.79 20.57
CA LEU A 427 16.59 16.81 19.96
C LEU A 427 16.10 15.81 21.00
N LYS A 428 14.78 15.64 21.09
CA LYS A 428 14.13 14.71 22.04
C LYS A 428 13.17 13.78 21.30
N ILE A 429 13.16 12.51 21.69
CA ILE A 429 12.17 11.54 21.22
C ILE A 429 10.97 11.61 22.16
N VAL A 430 9.80 11.94 21.62
CA VAL A 430 8.54 12.11 22.35
C VAL A 430 7.44 11.22 21.76
N PRO A 431 6.47 10.75 22.56
CA PRO A 431 5.33 10.01 22.03
C PRO A 431 4.43 10.93 21.19
N GLY A 432 3.72 10.37 20.22
CA GLY A 432 2.90 11.15 19.28
C GLY A 432 1.77 11.92 19.95
N ALA A 433 1.23 11.44 21.07
CA ALA A 433 0.27 12.20 21.87
C ALA A 433 0.86 13.55 22.34
N ALA A 434 2.13 13.58 22.76
CA ALA A 434 2.80 14.82 23.14
C ALA A 434 2.99 15.76 21.93
N VAL A 435 3.29 15.22 20.74
CA VAL A 435 3.39 16.01 19.50
C VAL A 435 2.03 16.61 19.13
N GLN A 436 0.94 15.84 19.27
CA GLN A 436 -0.41 16.35 19.04
C GLN A 436 -0.72 17.52 19.98
N ASP A 437 -0.31 17.43 21.25
CA ASP A 437 -0.53 18.48 22.22
C ASP A 437 0.33 19.73 21.94
N ILE A 438 1.59 19.56 21.52
CA ILE A 438 2.44 20.67 21.05
C ILE A 438 1.77 21.37 19.86
N ARG A 439 1.33 20.63 18.83
CA ARG A 439 0.65 21.22 17.66
C ARG A 439 -0.66 21.91 18.03
N LYS A 440 -1.44 21.34 18.95
CA LYS A 440 -2.67 21.98 19.45
C LYS A 440 -2.34 23.32 20.08
N GLU A 441 -1.30 23.38 20.91
CA GLU A 441 -0.92 24.62 21.60
C GLU A 441 -0.44 25.71 20.63
N GLU A 442 0.23 25.35 19.52
CA GLU A 442 0.58 26.30 18.44
C GLU A 442 -0.66 26.93 17.77
N TYR A 443 -1.72 26.15 17.58
CA TYR A 443 -2.97 26.63 17.00
C TYR A 443 -3.91 27.28 18.02
N ARG A 444 -3.66 27.04 19.31
CA ARG A 444 -4.55 27.47 20.37
C ARG A 444 -4.52 28.97 20.50
N CYS A 445 -5.67 29.57 20.28
CA CYS A 445 -5.91 30.97 20.55
C CYS A 445 -7.35 31.14 20.99
N TRP A 446 -7.72 32.34 21.42
CA TRP A 446 -9.09 32.61 21.82
C TRP A 446 -10.09 32.46 20.64
N SER A 447 -9.63 32.57 19.39
CA SER A 447 -10.41 32.25 18.18
C SER A 447 -10.31 30.78 17.74
N ASN A 448 -9.53 29.94 18.43
CA ASN A 448 -9.41 28.49 18.21
C ASN A 448 -9.06 27.79 19.53
N PRO A 449 -10.01 27.75 20.50
CA PRO A 449 -9.71 27.28 21.85
C PRO A 449 -9.36 25.77 21.90
N GLU A 450 -9.80 25.01 20.91
CA GLU A 450 -9.51 23.57 20.77
C GLU A 450 -8.16 23.29 20.10
N GLY A 451 -7.50 24.29 19.54
CA GLY A 451 -6.20 24.13 18.88
C GLY A 451 -6.24 23.18 17.68
N GLN A 452 -7.39 23.07 16.98
CA GLN A 452 -7.49 22.20 15.81
C GLN A 452 -6.91 22.89 14.57
N ALA A 453 -6.20 22.13 13.74
CA ALA A 453 -5.71 22.63 12.46
C ALA A 453 -6.87 23.11 11.56
N LEU A 454 -7.95 22.32 11.54
CA LEU A 454 -9.20 22.57 10.81
C LEU A 454 -10.39 21.97 11.59
N GLN A 455 -11.34 22.81 12.00
CA GLN A 455 -12.51 22.44 12.79
C GLN A 455 -13.78 22.47 11.94
N GLN A 456 -14.59 21.42 11.95
CA GLN A 456 -15.87 21.43 11.25
C GLN A 456 -16.90 22.26 12.02
N VAL A 457 -17.51 23.27 11.38
CA VAL A 457 -18.52 24.16 11.99
C VAL A 457 -19.92 23.73 11.60
N THR A 458 -20.09 23.32 10.34
CA THR A 458 -21.33 22.74 9.83
C THR A 458 -21.01 21.62 8.83
N LYS A 459 -22.02 21.10 8.11
CA LYS A 459 -21.83 19.94 7.22
C LYS A 459 -20.76 20.21 6.16
N ASN A 460 -20.80 21.37 5.51
CA ASN A 460 -19.89 21.74 4.43
C ASN A 460 -19.05 22.98 4.73
N VAL A 461 -18.99 23.45 5.99
CA VAL A 461 -18.18 24.61 6.39
C VAL A 461 -17.24 24.24 7.52
N TRP A 462 -15.96 24.55 7.33
CA TRP A 462 -14.89 24.39 8.32
C TRP A 462 -14.28 25.74 8.67
N SER A 463 -13.78 25.83 9.89
CA SER A 463 -13.05 26.95 10.45
C SER A 463 -11.60 26.55 10.67
N MET A 464 -10.68 27.44 10.33
CA MET A 464 -9.31 27.37 10.82
C MET A 464 -9.02 28.68 11.56
N GLY A 465 -8.61 28.58 12.82
CA GLY A 465 -8.18 29.73 13.59
C GLY A 465 -6.70 29.65 13.92
N ARG A 466 -6.04 30.81 13.96
CA ARG A 466 -4.63 30.95 14.31
C ARG A 466 -4.44 32.21 15.17
N PRO A 467 -3.42 32.24 16.05
CA PRO A 467 -2.96 33.50 16.64
C PRO A 467 -2.65 34.51 15.53
N PHE A 468 -3.20 35.72 15.63
CA PHE A 468 -2.93 36.78 14.66
C PHE A 468 -2.82 38.12 15.38
N LYS A 469 -1.64 38.74 15.31
CA LYS A 469 -1.37 40.03 15.93
C LYS A 469 -1.30 41.12 14.89
N TRP A 470 -2.07 42.19 15.11
CA TRP A 470 -2.02 43.41 14.31
C TRP A 470 -1.51 44.54 15.21
N ASN A 471 -0.38 45.15 14.83
CA ASN A 471 0.32 46.17 15.65
C ASN A 471 0.52 45.76 17.12
N GLY A 472 0.90 44.50 17.35
CA GLY A 472 1.13 43.94 18.69
C GLY A 472 -0.13 43.51 19.45
N ILE A 473 -1.32 43.84 18.95
CA ILE A 473 -2.61 43.48 19.55
C ILE A 473 -3.08 42.18 18.93
N ASP A 474 -3.41 41.18 19.76
CA ASP A 474 -4.02 39.94 19.30
C ASP A 474 -5.48 40.22 18.87
N VAL A 475 -5.70 40.18 17.55
CA VAL A 475 -7.02 40.37 16.92
C VAL A 475 -7.65 39.05 16.49
N GLY A 476 -6.96 37.91 16.67
CA GLY A 476 -7.44 36.56 16.40
C GLY A 476 -7.75 36.32 14.92
N GLY A 477 -6.96 35.46 14.28
CA GLY A 477 -7.22 35.09 12.89
C GLY A 477 -8.24 33.97 12.79
N ARG A 478 -9.20 34.09 11.87
CA ARG A 478 -10.07 32.99 11.45
C ARG A 478 -10.28 33.03 9.94
N ALA A 479 -10.19 31.86 9.30
CA ALA A 479 -10.55 31.64 7.91
C ALA A 479 -11.63 30.57 7.79
N ALA A 480 -12.40 30.63 6.71
CA ALA A 480 -13.40 29.61 6.41
C ALA A 480 -12.96 28.75 5.21
N VAL A 481 -13.34 27.48 5.25
CA VAL A 481 -13.28 26.57 4.11
C VAL A 481 -14.67 26.04 3.87
N VAL A 482 -15.16 26.18 2.64
CA VAL A 482 -16.45 25.66 2.21
C VAL A 482 -16.21 24.56 1.19
N LYS A 483 -16.83 23.41 1.38
CA LYS A 483 -16.86 22.35 0.36
C LYS A 483 -18.06 22.57 -0.55
N LEU A 484 -17.79 22.85 -1.82
CA LEU A 484 -18.81 23.02 -2.85
C LEU A 484 -19.37 21.67 -3.29
N SER A 485 -20.50 21.70 -4.00
CA SER A 485 -21.23 20.52 -4.49
C SER A 485 -20.42 19.64 -5.45
N ASP A 486 -19.45 20.22 -6.16
CA ASP A 486 -18.51 19.50 -7.02
C ASP A 486 -17.35 18.83 -6.25
N GLY A 487 -17.31 18.99 -4.92
CA GLY A 487 -16.29 18.43 -4.04
C GLY A 487 -15.04 19.29 -3.89
N THR A 488 -14.96 20.43 -4.57
CA THR A 488 -13.84 21.37 -4.46
C THR A 488 -13.97 22.27 -3.22
N LEU A 489 -12.85 22.86 -2.79
CA LEU A 489 -12.83 23.75 -1.62
C LEU A 489 -12.68 25.21 -2.03
N TRP A 490 -13.52 26.03 -1.42
CA TRP A 490 -13.50 27.49 -1.44
C TRP A 490 -13.02 28.03 -0.11
N VAL A 491 -11.93 28.81 -0.12
CA VAL A 491 -11.21 29.28 1.06
C VAL A 491 -11.35 30.79 1.17
N HIS A 492 -11.93 31.25 2.27
CA HIS A 492 -12.15 32.67 2.57
C HIS A 492 -11.10 33.20 3.54
N SER A 493 -10.40 34.26 3.16
CA SER A 493 -9.41 34.94 4.00
C SER A 493 -8.34 33.96 4.53
N PRO A 494 -7.51 33.35 3.65
CA PRO A 494 -6.54 32.34 4.06
C PRO A 494 -5.62 32.81 5.20
N LEU A 495 -5.29 31.89 6.13
CA LEU A 495 -4.29 32.09 7.18
C LEU A 495 -2.99 31.34 6.87
N GLN A 496 -2.03 31.33 7.80
CA GLN A 496 -0.79 30.58 7.64
C GLN A 496 -1.05 29.11 7.26
N LEU A 497 -0.41 28.67 6.19
CA LEU A 497 -0.50 27.30 5.69
C LEU A 497 0.69 26.48 6.23
N ASP A 498 0.37 25.37 6.88
CA ASP A 498 1.31 24.38 7.39
C ASP A 498 0.93 22.97 6.88
N ASP A 499 1.77 21.99 7.12
CA ASP A 499 1.56 20.64 6.56
C ASP A 499 0.39 19.90 7.20
N ALA A 500 0.09 20.15 8.49
CA ALA A 500 -1.07 19.56 9.15
C ALA A 500 -2.38 20.08 8.51
N LEU A 501 -2.47 21.39 8.26
CA LEU A 501 -3.61 22.00 7.58
C LEU A 501 -3.74 21.49 6.14
N LYS A 502 -2.64 21.35 5.38
CA LYS A 502 -2.69 20.76 4.02
C LYS A 502 -3.26 19.34 4.05
N GLN A 503 -2.83 18.52 4.99
CA GLN A 503 -3.33 17.15 5.15
C GLN A 503 -4.81 17.12 5.55
N ALA A 504 -5.23 18.01 6.46
CA ALA A 504 -6.63 18.14 6.85
C ALA A 504 -7.52 18.55 5.65
N LEU A 505 -7.06 19.50 4.84
CA LEU A 505 -7.76 19.93 3.61
C LEU A 505 -7.86 18.79 2.60
N ALA A 506 -6.77 18.05 2.36
CA ALA A 506 -6.75 16.94 1.41
C ALA A 506 -7.76 15.83 1.74
N LYS A 507 -8.11 15.65 3.02
CA LYS A 507 -9.15 14.70 3.46
C LYS A 507 -10.57 15.14 3.09
N ILE A 508 -10.82 16.45 2.95
CA ILE A 508 -12.17 16.97 2.70
C ILE A 508 -12.40 17.39 1.25
N GLY A 509 -11.38 17.78 0.48
CA GLY A 509 -11.50 18.12 -0.94
C GLY A 509 -10.25 18.76 -1.55
N GLU A 510 -10.28 19.02 -2.86
CA GLU A 510 -9.19 19.75 -3.55
C GLU A 510 -9.42 21.27 -3.46
N VAL A 511 -8.42 22.02 -2.98
CA VAL A 511 -8.49 23.49 -2.95
C VAL A 511 -8.50 24.05 -4.36
N ARG A 512 -9.58 24.76 -4.73
CA ARG A 512 -9.74 25.35 -6.07
C ARG A 512 -10.03 26.85 -6.06
N HIS A 513 -10.49 27.40 -4.95
CA HIS A 513 -10.83 28.82 -4.86
C HIS A 513 -10.20 29.43 -3.60
N ILE A 514 -9.35 30.43 -3.77
CA ILE A 514 -8.72 31.17 -2.67
C ILE A 514 -9.15 32.61 -2.78
N VAL A 515 -9.85 33.12 -1.76
CA VAL A 515 -10.49 34.44 -1.79
C VAL A 515 -9.85 35.37 -0.77
N SER A 516 -9.36 36.51 -1.26
CA SER A 516 -8.99 37.65 -0.42
C SER A 516 -10.10 38.70 -0.49
N PRO A 517 -10.90 38.84 0.57
CA PRO A 517 -12.17 39.55 0.53
C PRO A 517 -12.04 41.07 0.63
N ASN A 518 -10.88 41.58 1.06
CA ASN A 518 -10.63 43.01 1.24
C ASN A 518 -9.12 43.31 1.11
N PHE A 519 -8.72 44.56 1.40
CA PHE A 519 -7.34 45.02 1.29
C PHE A 519 -6.39 44.62 2.44
N GLU A 520 -6.91 44.09 3.55
CA GLU A 520 -6.14 43.72 4.75
C GLU A 520 -5.94 42.19 4.85
N HIS A 521 -6.85 41.40 4.28
CA HIS A 521 -6.86 39.93 4.36
C HIS A 521 -6.10 39.27 3.20
N THR A 522 -4.85 39.69 3.00
CA THR A 522 -4.03 39.29 1.83
C THR A 522 -2.73 38.57 2.18
N SER A 523 -2.29 38.62 3.43
CA SER A 523 -0.93 38.24 3.85
C SER A 523 -0.53 36.81 3.48
N PHE A 524 -1.48 35.87 3.43
CA PHE A 524 -1.20 34.45 3.18
C PHE A 524 -1.64 33.96 1.79
N ALA A 525 -2.34 34.79 0.99
CA ALA A 525 -2.90 34.36 -0.29
C ALA A 525 -1.83 33.82 -1.26
N SER A 526 -0.69 34.50 -1.36
CA SER A 526 0.40 34.09 -2.25
C SER A 526 1.00 32.73 -1.88
N ALA A 527 1.11 32.42 -0.59
CA ALA A 527 1.62 31.14 -0.12
C ALA A 527 0.64 29.99 -0.46
N TRP A 528 -0.65 30.24 -0.33
CA TRP A 528 -1.69 29.30 -0.73
C TRP A 528 -1.71 29.06 -2.25
N LEU A 529 -1.64 30.12 -3.06
CA LEU A 529 -1.64 30.00 -4.52
C LEU A 529 -0.42 29.25 -5.05
N LYS A 530 0.75 29.42 -4.39
CA LYS A 530 1.94 28.61 -4.69
C LYS A 530 1.76 27.14 -4.30
N ALA A 531 1.16 26.86 -3.14
CA ALA A 531 0.94 25.50 -2.66
C ALA A 531 -0.14 24.74 -3.45
N TYR A 532 -1.12 25.44 -4.01
CA TYR A 532 -2.24 24.87 -4.76
C TYR A 532 -2.27 25.44 -6.19
N PRO A 533 -1.40 24.97 -7.11
CA PRO A 533 -1.26 25.55 -8.45
C PRO A 533 -2.50 25.40 -9.34
N LYS A 534 -3.44 24.51 -8.98
CA LYS A 534 -4.73 24.34 -9.66
C LYS A 534 -5.83 25.27 -9.12
N ALA A 535 -5.57 26.00 -8.04
CA ALA A 535 -6.51 26.94 -7.46
C ALA A 535 -6.47 28.28 -8.19
N LYS A 536 -7.63 28.93 -8.30
CA LYS A 536 -7.73 30.32 -8.74
C LYS A 536 -7.77 31.24 -7.54
N GLY A 537 -6.97 32.31 -7.60
CA GLY A 537 -7.04 33.43 -6.65
C GLY A 537 -8.12 34.43 -7.06
N TYR A 538 -9.00 34.78 -6.14
CA TYR A 538 -10.06 35.78 -6.29
C TYR A 538 -9.79 36.94 -5.34
N GLY A 539 -9.59 38.14 -5.88
CA GLY A 539 -9.38 39.36 -5.10
C GLY A 539 -10.60 40.27 -5.13
N CYS A 540 -10.80 41.07 -4.08
CA CYS A 540 -11.76 42.17 -4.13
C CYS A 540 -11.41 43.20 -5.23
N PRO A 541 -12.36 44.05 -5.65
CA PRO A 541 -12.10 45.10 -6.66
C PRO A 541 -10.85 45.93 -6.35
N GLY A 542 -9.99 46.18 -7.34
CA GLY A 542 -8.72 46.90 -7.21
C GLY A 542 -7.58 46.11 -6.58
N LEU A 543 -7.81 44.93 -6.00
CA LEU A 543 -6.77 44.19 -5.28
C LEU A 543 -5.68 43.66 -6.20
N LYS A 544 -6.04 43.22 -7.41
CA LYS A 544 -5.07 42.71 -8.40
C LYS A 544 -4.07 43.79 -8.82
N ALA A 545 -4.52 45.04 -8.95
CA ALA A 545 -3.64 46.17 -9.24
C ALA A 545 -2.78 46.56 -8.02
N LYS A 546 -3.33 46.44 -6.80
CA LYS A 546 -2.62 46.73 -5.55
C LYS A 546 -1.52 45.70 -5.24
N LEU A 547 -1.75 44.43 -5.58
CA LEU A 547 -0.84 43.31 -5.33
C LEU A 547 -0.67 42.44 -6.59
N PRO A 548 0.03 42.92 -7.63
CA PRO A 548 0.17 42.20 -8.90
C PRO A 548 0.88 40.85 -8.75
N ASP A 549 1.84 40.75 -7.81
CA ASP A 549 2.65 39.54 -7.60
C ASP A 549 1.97 38.47 -6.72
N ALA A 550 0.78 38.74 -6.20
CA ALA A 550 0.08 37.81 -5.32
C ALA A 550 -0.54 36.61 -6.07
N GLY A 551 -0.66 36.67 -7.40
CA GLY A 551 -1.15 35.57 -8.23
C GLY A 551 -2.68 35.51 -8.38
N TYR A 552 -3.40 36.62 -8.14
CA TYR A 552 -4.85 36.65 -8.34
C TYR A 552 -5.22 36.51 -9.82
N ALA A 553 -5.99 35.47 -10.14
CA ALA A 553 -6.49 35.21 -11.47
C ALA A 553 -7.71 36.09 -11.79
N VAL A 554 -8.62 36.22 -10.81
CA VAL A 554 -9.93 36.86 -10.95
C VAL A 554 -10.05 38.02 -9.99
N GLU A 555 -10.62 39.12 -10.47
CA GLU A 555 -11.07 40.25 -9.65
C GLU A 555 -12.59 40.17 -9.53
N LEU A 556 -13.10 40.23 -8.31
CA LEU A 556 -14.53 40.07 -8.06
C LEU A 556 -15.31 41.26 -8.61
N SER A 557 -16.42 40.97 -9.29
CA SER A 557 -17.18 42.02 -9.98
C SER A 557 -17.87 42.97 -8.98
N THR A 558 -17.80 44.27 -9.27
CA THR A 558 -18.58 45.34 -8.61
C THR A 558 -20.07 45.27 -8.96
N SER A 559 -20.44 44.55 -10.02
CA SER A 559 -21.83 44.29 -10.40
C SER A 559 -22.45 43.10 -9.65
N ASN A 560 -21.77 42.57 -8.63
CA ASN A 560 -22.24 41.49 -7.77
C ASN A 560 -22.60 40.19 -8.52
N GLN A 561 -21.88 39.89 -9.60
CA GLN A 561 -22.00 38.64 -10.37
C GLN A 561 -20.97 37.62 -9.88
N PRO A 562 -21.37 36.55 -9.17
CA PRO A 562 -20.44 35.54 -8.68
C PRO A 562 -19.76 34.79 -9.84
N PRO A 563 -18.48 34.39 -9.68
CA PRO A 563 -17.82 33.50 -10.62
C PRO A 563 -18.64 32.21 -10.89
N PRO A 564 -18.77 31.78 -12.15
CA PRO A 564 -19.52 30.57 -12.50
C PRO A 564 -18.93 29.31 -11.87
N GLU A 565 -17.62 29.30 -11.60
CA GLU A 565 -16.94 28.18 -10.96
C GLU A 565 -17.32 27.97 -9.49
N TRP A 566 -18.10 28.86 -8.89
CA TRP A 566 -18.68 28.65 -7.55
C TRP A 566 -20.02 27.90 -7.62
N ASN A 567 -20.39 27.36 -8.78
CA ASN A 567 -21.58 26.53 -9.04
C ASN A 567 -22.90 27.18 -8.63
N GLY A 568 -22.91 28.52 -8.58
CA GLY A 568 -24.05 29.29 -8.09
C GLY A 568 -24.39 29.00 -6.61
N GLU A 569 -23.48 28.45 -5.81
CA GLU A 569 -23.70 28.17 -4.38
C GLU A 569 -23.31 29.34 -3.48
N ILE A 570 -22.36 30.17 -3.94
CA ILE A 570 -21.88 31.35 -3.23
C ILE A 570 -22.34 32.61 -3.95
N GLU A 571 -23.00 33.50 -3.22
CA GLU A 571 -23.28 34.86 -3.65
C GLU A 571 -22.28 35.84 -3.02
N HIS A 572 -22.02 36.97 -3.68
CA HIS A 572 -21.23 38.04 -3.11
C HIS A 572 -21.86 39.41 -3.34
N THR A 573 -21.50 40.37 -2.50
CA THR A 573 -21.77 41.78 -2.77
C THR A 573 -20.56 42.62 -2.37
N PHE A 574 -20.17 43.51 -3.28
CA PHE A 574 -19.17 44.52 -2.98
C PHE A 574 -19.82 45.63 -2.15
N LEU A 575 -19.18 46.05 -1.06
CA LEU A 575 -19.68 47.13 -0.22
C LEU A 575 -19.47 48.47 -0.92
N GLY A 576 -18.22 48.84 -1.22
CA GLY A 576 -17.84 49.93 -2.13
C GLY A 576 -18.32 51.34 -1.76
N TYR A 577 -19.03 51.51 -0.66
CA TYR A 577 -19.57 52.80 -0.21
C TYR A 577 -18.65 53.48 0.81
N GLU A 578 -17.69 52.75 1.38
CA GLU A 578 -16.79 53.24 2.43
C GLU A 578 -15.51 53.87 1.87
N HIS A 579 -15.24 55.12 2.27
CA HIS A 579 -14.01 55.83 1.92
C HIS A 579 -13.41 56.49 3.17
N ASN A 580 -12.09 56.51 3.25
CA ASN A 580 -11.39 57.26 4.28
C ASN A 580 -11.68 58.77 4.08
N PRO A 581 -12.21 59.48 5.09
CA PRO A 581 -12.65 60.87 4.94
C PRO A 581 -11.50 61.85 4.67
N PHE A 582 -10.25 61.47 4.95
CA PHE A 582 -9.08 62.32 4.76
C PHE A 582 -8.40 62.10 3.41
N THR A 583 -8.46 60.89 2.85
CA THR A 583 -7.77 60.56 1.59
C THR A 583 -8.73 60.37 0.42
N GLY A 584 -10.03 60.20 0.68
CA GLY A 584 -11.04 59.88 -0.33
C GLY A 584 -10.86 58.51 -0.98
N LYS A 585 -9.97 57.66 -0.45
CA LYS A 585 -9.69 56.32 -0.98
C LYS A 585 -10.51 55.25 -0.24
N PRO A 586 -10.80 54.10 -0.87
CA PRO A 586 -11.41 52.96 -0.19
C PRO A 586 -10.60 52.57 1.05
N PHE A 587 -11.29 52.26 2.14
CA PHE A 587 -10.64 51.88 3.41
C PHE A 587 -10.34 50.38 3.44
N PHE A 588 -11.33 49.54 3.76
CA PHE A 588 -11.18 48.08 3.68
C PHE A 588 -11.43 47.56 2.27
N ASN A 589 -12.39 48.16 1.54
CA ASN A 589 -12.77 47.74 0.20
C ASN A 589 -13.23 46.27 0.20
N GLU A 590 -14.21 45.99 1.07
CA GLU A 590 -14.63 44.63 1.39
C GLU A 590 -15.74 44.10 0.47
N VAL A 591 -15.65 42.80 0.19
CA VAL A 591 -16.71 41.98 -0.39
C VAL A 591 -17.19 41.00 0.66
N VAL A 592 -18.50 40.95 0.88
CA VAL A 592 -19.12 39.96 1.78
C VAL A 592 -19.78 38.84 0.96
N PHE A 593 -19.88 37.65 1.55
CA PHE A 593 -20.34 36.44 0.84
C PHE A 593 -21.48 35.74 1.56
N CYS A 594 -22.27 34.96 0.81
CA CYS A 594 -23.28 34.07 1.37
C CYS A 594 -23.19 32.70 0.72
N TYR A 595 -22.93 31.65 1.51
CA TYR A 595 -23.06 30.26 1.08
C TYR A 595 -24.51 29.83 1.27
N LYS A 596 -25.24 29.77 0.16
CA LYS A 596 -26.69 29.55 0.13
C LYS A 596 -27.14 28.20 0.69
N PRO A 597 -26.47 27.06 0.40
CA PRO A 597 -26.94 25.75 0.86
C PRO A 597 -27.13 25.65 2.38
N GLU A 598 -26.37 26.43 3.15
CA GLU A 598 -26.43 26.39 4.62
C GLU A 598 -26.80 27.73 5.29
N GLY A 599 -27.09 28.75 4.49
CA GLY A 599 -27.46 30.09 4.96
C GLY A 599 -26.37 30.74 5.82
N MET A 600 -25.11 30.61 5.39
CA MET A 600 -23.93 31.14 6.10
C MET A 600 -23.42 32.41 5.44
N PHE A 601 -23.42 33.52 6.17
CA PHE A 601 -22.88 34.80 5.76
C PHE A 601 -21.42 34.96 6.21
N PHE A 602 -20.52 35.30 5.29
CA PHE A 602 -19.10 35.51 5.58
C PHE A 602 -18.78 37.00 5.50
N ALA A 603 -18.11 37.50 6.53
CA ALA A 603 -17.61 38.87 6.63
C ALA A 603 -16.23 38.88 7.27
N THR A 604 -15.44 39.89 6.94
CA THR A 604 -14.13 40.13 7.56
C THR A 604 -14.20 41.31 8.50
N ASP A 605 -13.96 42.51 7.99
CA ASP A 605 -13.96 43.75 8.75
C ASP A 605 -15.32 44.46 8.72
N PHE A 606 -16.31 43.89 8.02
CA PHE A 606 -17.68 44.37 8.12
C PHE A 606 -18.37 43.94 9.42
N TYR A 607 -17.88 42.87 10.07
CA TYR A 607 -18.41 42.38 11.34
C TYR A 607 -17.34 41.64 12.15
N TRP A 608 -17.18 42.04 13.41
CA TRP A 608 -16.28 41.39 14.37
C TRP A 608 -17.07 40.81 15.57
N ALA A 609 -16.76 39.57 15.94
CA ALA A 609 -17.42 38.85 17.04
C ALA A 609 -16.46 38.55 18.19
N TYR A 610 -15.68 39.55 18.63
CA TYR A 610 -14.77 39.40 19.78
C TYR A 610 -15.54 38.94 21.04
N PRO A 611 -15.05 37.92 21.76
CA PRO A 611 -15.68 37.46 22.99
C PRO A 611 -15.63 38.55 24.06
N SER A 612 -16.60 38.52 24.97
CA SER A 612 -16.70 39.47 26.08
C SER A 612 -15.72 39.20 27.22
N SER A 613 -15.15 37.99 27.28
CA SER A 613 -14.17 37.55 28.27
C SER A 613 -13.24 36.48 27.67
N GLY A 614 -12.14 36.15 28.36
CA GLY A 614 -11.20 35.11 27.91
C GLY A 614 -10.15 35.57 26.89
N THR A 615 -10.06 36.87 26.61
CA THR A 615 -9.00 37.49 25.78
C THR A 615 -8.05 38.32 26.63
N GLN A 616 -6.87 38.62 26.08
CA GLN A 616 -5.90 39.52 26.69
C GLN A 616 -6.48 40.93 26.90
N THR A 617 -6.03 41.64 27.93
CA THR A 617 -6.49 43.00 28.27
C THR A 617 -6.36 43.97 27.10
N ALA A 618 -5.26 43.89 26.33
CA ALA A 618 -5.07 44.71 25.13
C ALA A 618 -6.15 44.47 24.07
N THR A 619 -6.55 43.22 23.84
CA THR A 619 -7.65 42.85 22.93
C THR A 619 -9.00 43.36 23.43
N GLN A 620 -9.23 43.38 24.75
CA GLN A 620 -10.46 43.94 25.33
C GLN A 620 -10.54 45.46 25.13
N PHE A 621 -9.43 46.18 25.34
CA PHE A 621 -9.34 47.61 25.03
C PHE A 621 -9.49 47.90 23.54
N TRP A 622 -8.90 47.06 22.68
CA TRP A 622 -9.08 47.13 21.24
C TRP A 622 -10.55 47.01 20.85
N LYS A 623 -11.24 45.98 21.36
CA LYS A 623 -12.68 45.79 21.16
C LYS A 623 -13.47 47.03 21.61
N PHE A 624 -13.16 47.56 22.80
CA PHE A 624 -13.81 48.77 23.30
C PHE A 624 -13.60 49.97 22.35
N GLY A 625 -12.38 50.17 21.86
CA GLY A 625 -12.06 51.19 20.85
C GLY A 625 -12.83 50.99 19.55
N MET A 626 -12.91 49.75 19.07
CA MET A 626 -13.67 49.40 17.87
C MET A 626 -15.17 49.70 18.02
N ASP A 627 -15.77 49.36 19.16
CA ASP A 627 -17.21 49.55 19.39
C ASP A 627 -17.58 51.02 19.69
N ARG A 628 -16.76 51.72 20.49
CA ARG A 628 -17.09 53.06 21.03
C ARG A 628 -16.54 54.21 20.19
N ILE A 629 -15.47 53.99 19.43
CA ILE A 629 -14.81 55.05 18.66
C ILE A 629 -14.94 54.74 17.17
N TYR A 630 -14.41 53.60 16.71
CA TYR A 630 -14.37 53.28 15.29
C TYR A 630 -15.76 53.09 14.68
N GLY A 631 -16.65 52.31 15.32
CA GLY A 631 -17.99 52.05 14.79
C GLY A 631 -18.79 53.34 14.51
N PRO A 632 -18.90 54.28 15.47
CA PRO A 632 -19.49 55.60 15.21
C PRO A 632 -18.78 56.39 14.11
N PHE A 633 -17.44 56.38 14.08
CA PHE A 633 -16.67 57.07 13.04
C PHE A 633 -16.93 56.50 11.64
N TYR A 634 -16.91 55.16 11.49
CA TYR A 634 -17.21 54.46 10.25
C TYR A 634 -18.59 54.85 9.72
N ARG A 635 -19.60 54.76 10.59
CA ARG A 635 -20.99 55.04 10.24
C ARG A 635 -21.25 56.50 9.88
N SER A 636 -20.68 57.44 10.63
CA SER A 636 -20.96 58.87 10.43
C SER A 636 -20.08 59.53 9.35
N LEU A 637 -18.87 59.03 9.13
CA LEU A 637 -17.88 59.75 8.31
C LEU A 637 -17.32 58.93 7.14
N MET A 638 -17.33 57.59 7.21
CA MET A 638 -16.72 56.76 6.16
C MET A 638 -17.72 56.29 5.10
N ILE A 639 -18.99 56.12 5.46
CA ILE A 639 -20.05 55.84 4.48
C ILE A 639 -20.31 57.11 3.67
N LYS A 640 -19.79 57.15 2.44
CA LYS A 640 -19.90 58.33 1.56
C LYS A 640 -21.03 58.23 0.55
N ASP A 641 -21.44 57.00 0.20
CA ASP A 641 -22.56 56.75 -0.70
C ASP A 641 -23.69 56.05 0.05
N GLN A 642 -24.62 56.85 0.58
CA GLN A 642 -25.79 56.35 1.31
C GLN A 642 -26.75 55.56 0.40
N GLY A 643 -26.81 55.90 -0.90
CA GLY A 643 -27.66 55.22 -1.86
C GLY A 643 -27.17 53.79 -2.12
N LEU A 644 -25.87 53.64 -2.36
CA LEU A 644 -25.21 52.35 -2.50
C LEU A 644 -25.28 51.56 -1.19
N PHE A 645 -25.02 52.18 -0.04
CA PHE A 645 -25.17 51.54 1.26
C PHE A 645 -26.57 50.93 1.45
N ASN A 646 -27.63 51.72 1.21
CA ASN A 646 -29.00 51.27 1.37
C ASN A 646 -29.35 50.13 0.39
N LYS A 647 -28.86 50.21 -0.85
CA LYS A 647 -29.01 49.15 -1.86
C LYS A 647 -28.32 47.86 -1.42
N THR A 648 -27.09 47.96 -0.91
CA THR A 648 -26.30 46.83 -0.41
C THR A 648 -26.97 46.19 0.81
N MET A 649 -27.45 46.99 1.78
CA MET A 649 -28.16 46.47 2.95
C MET A 649 -29.49 45.80 2.56
N LYS A 650 -30.24 46.37 1.60
CA LYS A 650 -31.46 45.75 1.08
C LYS A 650 -31.16 44.38 0.45
N ARG A 651 -30.07 44.26 -0.30
CA ARG A 651 -29.62 42.98 -0.86
C ARG A 651 -29.24 41.98 0.23
N VAL A 652 -28.33 42.34 1.13
CA VAL A 652 -27.83 41.44 2.18
C VAL A 652 -28.94 40.99 3.13
N PHE A 653 -29.82 41.89 3.58
CA PHE A 653 -30.86 41.53 4.55
C PHE A 653 -32.16 41.04 3.91
N GLY A 654 -32.51 41.54 2.73
CA GLY A 654 -33.81 41.33 2.09
C GLY A 654 -33.80 40.27 0.99
N GLU A 655 -32.72 40.16 0.21
CA GLU A 655 -32.64 39.23 -0.93
C GLU A 655 -31.97 37.90 -0.55
N TRP A 656 -30.91 37.95 0.27
CA TRP A 656 -30.20 36.74 0.67
C TRP A 656 -30.89 35.95 1.79
N ASN A 657 -30.89 34.63 1.65
CA ASN A 657 -31.38 33.71 2.68
C ASN A 657 -30.23 33.19 3.55
N TRP A 658 -30.03 33.81 4.71
CA TRP A 658 -29.00 33.42 5.68
C TRP A 658 -29.45 33.76 7.11
N ASP A 659 -28.91 33.02 8.07
CA ASP A 659 -29.12 33.28 9.50
C ASP A 659 -27.86 33.01 10.37
N LYS A 660 -26.79 32.50 9.76
CA LYS A 660 -25.51 32.26 10.43
C LYS A 660 -24.48 33.28 9.97
N ILE A 661 -23.56 33.69 10.84
CA ILE A 661 -22.44 34.57 10.49
C ILE A 661 -21.12 33.86 10.79
N PHE A 662 -20.21 33.91 9.84
CA PHE A 662 -18.84 33.48 9.98
C PHE A 662 -17.92 34.70 9.87
N PRO A 663 -17.43 35.24 11.00
CA PRO A 663 -16.48 36.34 11.01
C PRO A 663 -15.03 35.85 10.84
N CYS A 664 -14.14 36.72 10.38
CA CYS A 664 -12.69 36.47 10.45
C CYS A 664 -12.07 36.80 11.81
N HIS A 665 -12.83 37.46 12.69
CA HIS A 665 -12.42 37.80 14.06
C HIS A 665 -13.50 37.37 15.06
N GLY A 666 -13.18 36.39 15.89
CA GLY A 666 -14.08 35.82 16.89
C GLY A 666 -14.86 34.60 16.44
N ASN A 667 -15.97 34.29 17.13
CA ASN A 667 -16.67 33.02 16.98
C ASN A 667 -17.81 33.09 15.95
N PRO A 668 -18.04 32.04 15.15
CA PRO A 668 -19.21 31.94 14.30
C PRO A 668 -20.50 32.04 15.12
N ILE A 669 -21.46 32.78 14.59
CA ILE A 669 -22.81 32.92 15.15
C ILE A 669 -23.72 31.96 14.39
N MET A 670 -24.28 30.98 15.10
CA MET A 670 -24.99 29.86 14.49
C MET A 670 -26.50 30.05 14.34
N ALA A 671 -27.05 31.16 14.84
CA ALA A 671 -28.46 31.54 14.71
C ALA A 671 -28.63 33.04 14.96
N ASN A 672 -29.75 33.61 14.48
CA ASN A 672 -30.12 35.02 14.64
C ASN A 672 -29.11 36.01 14.04
N GLY A 673 -28.32 35.58 13.05
CA GLY A 673 -27.24 36.37 12.48
C GLY A 673 -27.73 37.70 11.91
N LYS A 674 -28.88 37.72 11.21
CA LYS A 674 -29.45 38.97 10.69
C LYS A 674 -29.78 39.97 11.79
N THR A 675 -30.21 39.51 12.96
CA THR A 675 -30.48 40.39 14.12
C THR A 675 -29.17 40.94 14.68
N VAL A 676 -28.19 40.07 14.92
CA VAL A 676 -26.88 40.43 15.45
C VAL A 676 -26.17 41.46 14.55
N LEU A 677 -26.21 41.27 13.23
CA LEU A 677 -25.59 42.20 12.29
C LEU A 677 -26.33 43.54 12.22
N LYS A 678 -27.66 43.56 12.32
CA LYS A 678 -28.43 44.81 12.40
C LYS A 678 -28.05 45.63 13.63
N GLU A 679 -27.91 44.97 14.79
CA GLU A 679 -27.50 45.61 16.04
C GLU A 679 -26.09 46.17 15.93
N HIS A 680 -25.15 45.39 15.37
CA HIS A 680 -23.77 45.83 15.13
C HIS A 680 -23.71 47.10 14.27
N LEU A 681 -24.48 47.13 13.19
CA LEU A 681 -24.55 48.26 12.27
C LEU A 681 -25.47 49.39 12.76
N LYS A 682 -26.19 49.20 13.87
CA LYS A 682 -27.23 50.10 14.41
C LYS A 682 -28.33 50.44 13.41
N LEU A 683 -28.67 49.52 12.51
CA LEU A 683 -29.66 49.75 11.47
C LEU A 683 -31.07 49.92 12.06
N ARG A 684 -31.70 51.06 11.80
CA ARG A 684 -33.12 51.31 12.03
C ARG A 684 -33.88 51.16 10.73
N ARG A 685 -35.08 50.59 10.80
CA ARG A 685 -35.97 50.47 9.64
C ARG A 685 -36.77 51.77 9.52
N ALA A 686 -36.58 52.53 8.44
CA ALA A 686 -37.39 53.69 8.16
C ALA A 686 -38.81 53.26 7.74
N PRO A 687 -39.85 54.09 7.92
CA PRO A 687 -41.22 53.81 7.47
C PRO A 687 -41.33 53.49 5.97
N SER A 688 -40.40 54.01 5.16
CA SER A 688 -40.28 53.76 3.72
C SER A 688 -39.74 52.38 3.34
N GLY A 689 -39.36 51.54 4.32
CA GLY A 689 -38.71 50.25 4.09
C GLY A 689 -37.20 50.35 3.83
N SER A 690 -36.64 51.56 3.78
CA SER A 690 -35.20 51.82 3.70
C SER A 690 -34.49 51.54 5.04
N PHE A 691 -33.22 51.14 4.99
CA PHE A 691 -32.37 51.13 6.17
C PHE A 691 -31.80 52.54 6.40
N CYS A 692 -31.82 53.02 7.64
CA CYS A 692 -31.08 54.20 8.07
C CYS A 692 -30.20 53.82 9.26
N ILE A 693 -29.05 54.48 9.38
CA ILE A 693 -28.10 54.29 10.48
C ILE A 693 -28.48 55.19 11.67
#